data_AF-A0A6J8E6V4-F1
#
_entry.id   AF-A0A6J8E6V4-F1
#
_cell.length_a   1.000
_cell.length_b   1.000
_cell.length_c   1.000
_cell.angle_alpha   90.00
_cell.angle_beta   90.00
_cell.angle_gamma   90.00
#
_symmetry.space_group_name_H-M   'P 1'
#
loop_
_entity.id
_entity.type
_entity.pdbx_description
1 polymer ?
#
loop_
_entity_poly.entity_id
_entity_poly.type
_entity_poly.pdbx_seq_one_letter_code
_entity_poly.pdbx_strand_id
1 'polypeptide(L)'
;MQKRYLTIGIPTIWRPRTYYLWYTIDSLLNATSKSQISQICVVIFLADFNTTWKEITSKDIERRYEALVNNNTIQIITAPYRFYPPLDKLKHTFNDSASRIKWRSKQNIDYAYLWLYSKNISKYYIQIEDDIKTSPTYFDAIKQFISVQKIPWVCLEFCQHGFIGKLFHSHDLEKLAKYIMLFYDEQPIDYLLRHFNSIYLQDFKIERKPNVFNHVGLYSSLLEKITYVNPKVLDTRKSLKGHNPKAELFTTLASLPKFDLKAAYSVFNGYFWSYSSPVANDTIHIVFHRPQSITNVIIKTGSKEHPNDKLENAQLDACISCRLVGKNRIICYDKYHLGNFRNGSVVASDRVIHYCIMRLRKKYKRYGLYLTCSIILLEFVFLHRKWRNQMANSQEGFHFNTRELLKIPGQQTNWRQHAQMFKTSPTLPRYLTIGIPTVRRQKTSYFFETVDSLLNCTTDAKLSDIVIVIFLADFNNTWKQEMATKIRNKYENLLFNGNIHVIEAQRDFYPKLDNLEHTFNDSEERTKWRSKQNVDYAFLWLYSADLSKFYMQIEDDVFTISGYLDVIKKFIAEQTDNWTCLEFSTMGFIGKVFHSKELEKLAKTILIFYDKQPVDFLFMYFNHLNLQGARIIRRPTIFRHIGYHSSLPGKTMNAADKYFDNFEKSLKGDNPTAKLFTTLKVSTDFPLDLAYSADYGYFWSQSAPQVNDTVHILFDEPQSITKVIVVTGSREHPNDKLEHARLEACLSVQILRTNSIKCYNALTLGSFKNGSITVDHMNSLTNFKIACLKITITKQQSWWLIIKEIAIFLH
;
A
#
# COMPACT_ATOMS: atom_id res chain seq x y z
N MET A 1 9.47 6.73 -35.77
CA MET A 1 10.72 6.00 -35.41
C MET A 1 10.35 4.73 -34.64
N GLN A 2 11.17 3.69 -34.71
CA GLN A 2 11.01 2.48 -33.89
C GLN A 2 11.38 2.80 -32.43
N LYS A 3 10.52 2.48 -31.44
CA LYS A 3 10.87 2.65 -30.02
C LYS A 3 12.06 1.77 -29.66
N ARG A 4 12.99 2.28 -28.84
CA ARG A 4 14.12 1.48 -28.32
C ARG A 4 13.63 0.43 -27.31
N TYR A 5 14.49 -0.50 -26.90
CA TYR A 5 14.07 -1.57 -25.98
C TYR A 5 13.93 -1.07 -24.54
N LEU A 6 14.94 -0.37 -24.01
CA LEU A 6 15.01 0.07 -22.61
C LEU A 6 15.38 1.56 -22.51
N THR A 7 14.68 2.33 -21.68
CA THR A 7 15.18 3.62 -21.19
C THR A 7 15.70 3.42 -19.76
N ILE A 8 16.86 3.99 -19.45
CA ILE A 8 17.51 3.97 -18.14
C ILE A 8 17.46 5.40 -17.61
N GLY A 9 16.63 5.67 -16.60
CA GLY A 9 16.52 6.99 -16.01
C GLY A 9 17.48 7.16 -14.82
N ILE A 10 18.28 8.23 -14.85
CA ILE A 10 19.30 8.54 -13.83
C ILE A 10 19.05 9.97 -13.31
N PRO A 11 18.35 10.14 -12.18
CA PRO A 11 18.24 11.42 -11.50
C PRO A 11 19.53 11.68 -10.72
N THR A 12 20.08 12.87 -10.87
CA THR A 12 21.30 13.31 -10.17
C THR A 12 21.13 14.74 -9.64
N ILE A 13 21.78 15.00 -8.51
CA ILE A 13 21.66 16.22 -7.71
C ILE A 13 23.02 16.53 -7.09
N TRP A 14 23.26 17.80 -6.80
CA TRP A 14 24.53 18.24 -6.26
C TRP A 14 24.74 17.68 -4.84
N ARG A 15 25.98 17.29 -4.55
CA ARG A 15 26.41 16.80 -3.23
C ARG A 15 27.73 17.52 -2.87
N PRO A 16 27.86 18.16 -1.70
CA PRO A 16 29.07 18.92 -1.36
C PRO A 16 30.36 18.08 -1.24
N ARG A 17 30.24 16.77 -0.98
CA ARG A 17 31.36 15.89 -0.57
C ARG A 17 31.79 14.86 -1.61
N THR A 18 31.06 14.69 -2.71
CA THR A 18 31.25 13.57 -3.64
C THR A 18 30.49 13.77 -4.94
N TYR A 19 30.82 13.00 -5.97
CA TYR A 19 30.13 13.02 -7.26
C TYR A 19 30.12 11.63 -7.91
N TYR A 20 28.96 10.96 -7.87
CA TYR A 20 28.86 9.55 -8.27
C TYR A 20 28.49 9.34 -9.75
N LEU A 21 27.83 10.32 -10.39
CA LEU A 21 27.24 10.17 -11.71
C LEU A 21 28.22 9.64 -12.78
N TRP A 22 29.47 10.11 -12.81
CA TRP A 22 30.48 9.63 -13.76
C TRP A 22 30.76 8.13 -13.61
N TYR A 23 30.88 7.64 -12.37
CA TYR A 23 31.10 6.23 -12.08
C TYR A 23 29.93 5.36 -12.55
N THR A 24 28.71 5.84 -12.32
CA THR A 24 27.47 5.18 -12.74
C THR A 24 27.36 5.11 -14.26
N ILE A 25 27.55 6.22 -14.98
CA ILE A 25 27.50 6.24 -16.45
C ILE A 25 28.61 5.36 -17.04
N ASP A 26 29.85 5.51 -16.59
CA ASP A 26 30.96 4.69 -17.07
C ASP A 26 30.73 3.20 -16.78
N SER A 27 30.18 2.84 -15.61
CA SER A 27 29.84 1.45 -15.28
C SER A 27 28.78 0.90 -16.23
N LEU A 28 27.76 1.68 -16.61
CA LEU A 28 26.69 1.27 -17.52
C LEU A 28 27.19 1.12 -18.96
N LEU A 29 27.93 2.10 -19.46
CA LEU A 29 28.44 2.10 -20.84
C LEU A 29 29.48 1.00 -21.06
N ASN A 30 30.44 0.82 -20.13
CA ASN A 30 31.42 -0.27 -20.23
C ASN A 30 30.81 -1.68 -20.07
N ALA A 31 29.57 -1.78 -19.56
CA ALA A 31 28.79 -3.01 -19.50
C ALA A 31 27.76 -3.15 -20.64
N THR A 32 27.83 -2.30 -21.68
CA THR A 32 26.91 -2.29 -22.82
C THR A 32 27.67 -2.51 -24.12
N SER A 33 27.33 -3.55 -24.88
CA SER A 33 28.01 -3.87 -26.15
C SER A 33 27.60 -2.93 -27.31
N LYS A 34 28.40 -2.90 -28.38
CA LYS A 34 28.09 -2.15 -29.61
C LYS A 34 26.77 -2.55 -30.29
N SER A 35 26.23 -3.76 -30.04
CA SER A 35 24.92 -4.18 -30.54
C SER A 35 23.76 -3.92 -29.56
N GLN A 36 24.07 -3.62 -28.30
CA GLN A 36 23.10 -3.25 -27.25
C GLN A 36 22.91 -1.73 -27.14
N ILE A 37 23.94 -0.94 -27.45
CA ILE A 37 23.94 0.53 -27.29
C ILE A 37 22.84 1.24 -28.10
N SER A 38 22.45 0.68 -29.25
CA SER A 38 21.34 1.16 -30.09
C SER A 38 19.95 0.78 -29.55
N GLN A 39 19.87 -0.20 -28.65
CA GLN A 39 18.63 -0.66 -28.02
C GLN A 39 18.31 0.09 -26.71
N ILE A 40 19.21 0.97 -26.22
CA ILE A 40 19.02 1.73 -24.98
C ILE A 40 18.92 3.24 -25.18
N CYS A 41 18.31 3.94 -24.24
CA CYS A 41 18.46 5.38 -24.03
C CYS A 41 18.75 5.62 -22.55
N VAL A 42 19.74 6.46 -22.23
CA VAL A 42 20.06 6.89 -20.87
C VAL A 42 19.58 8.31 -20.72
N VAL A 43 18.56 8.53 -19.89
CA VAL A 43 18.02 9.86 -19.60
C VAL A 43 18.60 10.33 -18.27
N ILE A 44 19.55 11.26 -18.34
CA ILE A 44 20.19 11.87 -17.18
C ILE A 44 19.37 13.12 -16.80
N PHE A 45 18.75 13.09 -15.64
CA PHE A 45 17.96 14.21 -15.13
C PHE A 45 18.77 14.97 -14.07
N LEU A 46 19.18 16.19 -14.42
CA LEU A 46 19.83 17.11 -13.50
C LEU A 46 18.73 17.78 -12.66
N ALA A 47 18.36 17.12 -11.57
CA ALA A 47 17.17 17.43 -10.79
C ALA A 47 17.38 18.55 -9.77
N ASP A 48 18.60 19.05 -9.60
CA ASP A 48 18.90 20.08 -8.60
C ASP A 48 18.21 21.43 -8.92
N PHE A 49 18.01 22.28 -7.92
CA PHE A 49 17.55 23.65 -8.17
C PHE A 49 18.71 24.56 -8.61
N ASN A 50 19.95 24.28 -8.19
CA ASN A 50 21.17 25.01 -8.56
C ASN A 50 21.38 25.03 -10.10
N THR A 51 21.14 26.18 -10.72
CA THR A 51 21.27 26.38 -12.18
C THR A 51 22.72 26.28 -12.66
N THR A 52 23.65 26.93 -11.96
CA THR A 52 25.08 26.92 -12.29
C THR A 52 25.64 25.49 -12.29
N TRP A 53 25.26 24.66 -11.32
CA TRP A 53 25.64 23.24 -11.31
C TRP A 53 25.07 22.47 -12.51
N LYS A 54 23.77 22.66 -12.82
CA LYS A 54 23.14 22.00 -13.99
C LYS A 54 23.83 22.36 -15.29
N GLU A 55 24.19 23.63 -15.48
CA GLU A 55 24.91 24.09 -16.67
C GLU A 55 26.31 23.49 -16.79
N ILE A 56 27.09 23.44 -15.70
CA ILE A 56 28.44 22.86 -15.70
C ILE A 56 28.34 21.35 -15.97
N THR A 57 27.48 20.63 -15.25
CA THR A 57 27.30 19.19 -15.43
C THR A 57 26.78 18.84 -16.83
N SER A 58 25.87 19.62 -17.44
CA SER A 58 25.42 19.37 -18.82
C SER A 58 26.57 19.47 -19.80
N LYS A 59 27.32 20.58 -19.77
CA LYS A 59 28.50 20.83 -20.62
C LYS A 59 29.57 19.75 -20.45
N ASP A 60 29.72 19.19 -19.24
CA ASP A 60 30.64 18.08 -18.97
C ASP A 60 30.14 16.72 -19.47
N ILE A 61 28.84 16.43 -19.41
CA ILE A 61 28.25 15.21 -20.03
C ILE A 61 28.39 15.30 -21.56
N GLU A 62 28.03 16.44 -22.14
CA GLU A 62 28.17 16.74 -23.59
C GLU A 62 29.62 16.54 -24.04
N ARG A 63 30.59 17.09 -23.30
CA ARG A 63 32.04 16.98 -23.58
C ARG A 63 32.59 15.57 -23.40
N ARG A 64 32.13 14.81 -22.40
CA ARG A 64 32.63 13.47 -22.08
C ARG A 64 32.05 12.38 -22.97
N TYR A 65 30.81 12.57 -23.46
CA TYR A 65 30.07 11.56 -24.20
C TYR A 65 29.47 12.09 -25.52
N GLU A 66 30.13 13.06 -26.18
CA GLU A 66 29.67 13.78 -27.39
C GLU A 66 28.96 12.88 -28.41
N ALA A 67 29.58 11.78 -28.82
CA ALA A 67 29.02 10.85 -29.80
C ALA A 67 27.71 10.15 -29.35
N LEU A 68 27.54 9.92 -28.03
CA LEU A 68 26.35 9.32 -27.45
C LEU A 68 25.25 10.34 -27.16
N VAL A 69 25.59 11.61 -26.96
CA VAL A 69 24.61 12.70 -26.89
C VAL A 69 24.09 13.01 -28.30
N ASN A 70 24.98 13.17 -29.28
CA ASN A 70 24.63 13.50 -30.67
C ASN A 70 23.77 12.42 -31.36
N ASN A 71 23.90 11.14 -30.98
CA ASN A 71 23.04 10.05 -31.49
C ASN A 71 21.80 9.77 -30.59
N ASN A 72 21.54 10.62 -29.59
CA ASN A 72 20.48 10.47 -28.59
C ASN A 72 20.52 9.17 -27.76
N THR A 73 21.65 8.45 -27.68
CA THR A 73 21.84 7.35 -26.71
C THR A 73 21.86 7.88 -25.28
N ILE A 74 22.43 9.07 -25.05
CA ILE A 74 22.31 9.84 -23.82
C ILE A 74 21.45 11.07 -24.11
N GLN A 75 20.53 11.37 -23.20
CA GLN A 75 19.72 12.59 -23.22
C GLN A 75 19.85 13.27 -21.85
N ILE A 76 20.09 14.58 -21.85
CA ILE A 76 20.23 15.39 -20.63
C ILE A 76 18.96 16.21 -20.48
N ILE A 77 18.29 16.13 -19.32
CA ILE A 77 17.08 16.90 -19.04
C ILE A 77 17.21 17.68 -17.73
N THR A 78 16.45 18.78 -17.66
CA THR A 78 16.20 19.53 -16.43
C THR A 78 14.69 19.75 -16.30
N ALA A 79 14.21 20.05 -15.09
CA ALA A 79 12.83 20.41 -14.83
C ALA A 79 12.72 21.93 -14.60
N PRO A 80 11.76 22.63 -15.25
CA PRO A 80 11.53 24.04 -15.00
C PRO A 80 10.90 24.21 -13.61
N TYR A 81 11.24 25.29 -12.88
CA TYR A 81 10.79 25.46 -11.49
C TYR A 81 9.26 25.40 -11.32
N ARG A 82 8.50 25.92 -12.31
CA ARG A 82 7.02 25.84 -12.39
C ARG A 82 6.43 24.42 -12.47
N PHE A 83 7.27 23.38 -12.62
CA PHE A 83 6.82 21.98 -12.52
C PHE A 83 6.65 21.55 -11.06
N TYR A 84 7.31 22.20 -10.09
CA TYR A 84 7.21 21.83 -8.69
C TYR A 84 6.01 22.55 -8.05
N PRO A 85 5.10 21.81 -7.37
CA PRO A 85 4.18 22.40 -6.40
C PRO A 85 4.94 23.13 -5.27
N PRO A 86 4.27 23.98 -4.47
CA PRO A 86 4.91 24.68 -3.35
C PRO A 86 5.53 23.73 -2.32
N LEU A 87 6.87 23.73 -2.21
CA LEU A 87 7.66 22.87 -1.30
C LEU A 87 7.95 23.54 0.06
N ASP A 88 7.08 24.46 0.47
CA ASP A 88 7.07 25.21 1.73
C ASP A 88 5.89 24.81 2.64
N LYS A 89 4.78 24.35 2.06
CA LYS A 89 3.52 24.02 2.77
C LYS A 89 3.16 22.54 2.66
N LEU A 90 4.13 21.68 2.93
CA LEU A 90 3.99 20.23 2.87
C LEU A 90 3.38 19.66 4.16
N LYS A 91 2.60 18.59 4.06
CA LYS A 91 2.03 17.91 5.23
C LYS A 91 3.11 17.29 6.11
N HIS A 92 3.03 17.51 7.42
CA HIS A 92 3.89 16.84 8.39
C HIS A 92 3.41 15.41 8.64
N THR A 93 4.16 14.43 8.11
CA THR A 93 3.83 13.01 8.20
C THR A 93 5.07 12.17 8.56
N PHE A 94 4.86 10.97 9.11
CA PHE A 94 5.90 10.03 9.60
C PHE A 94 6.83 10.55 10.72
N ASN A 95 6.50 11.70 11.34
CA ASN A 95 7.41 12.42 12.25
C ASN A 95 8.77 12.76 11.62
N ASP A 96 8.82 12.90 10.29
CA ASP A 96 10.00 13.32 9.54
C ASP A 96 10.33 14.81 9.82
N SER A 97 11.62 15.19 9.79
CA SER A 97 12.03 16.60 9.82
C SER A 97 11.49 17.36 8.59
N ALA A 98 11.28 18.68 8.70
CA ALA A 98 10.83 19.50 7.56
C ALA A 98 11.76 19.38 6.35
N SER A 99 13.08 19.32 6.58
CA SER A 99 14.10 19.02 5.57
C SER A 99 13.84 17.70 4.85
N ARG A 100 13.52 16.65 5.61
CA ARG A 100 13.31 15.29 5.12
C ARG A 100 11.97 15.11 4.40
N ILE A 101 10.90 15.75 4.89
CA ILE A 101 9.60 15.85 4.19
C ILE A 101 9.85 16.49 2.82
N LYS A 102 10.46 17.68 2.80
CA LYS A 102 10.79 18.41 1.57
C LYS A 102 11.66 17.60 0.60
N TRP A 103 12.64 16.86 1.13
CA TRP A 103 13.50 15.97 0.34
C TRP A 103 12.71 14.84 -0.34
N ARG A 104 11.88 14.07 0.40
CA ARG A 104 11.11 12.96 -0.19
C ARG A 104 10.01 13.45 -1.13
N SER A 105 9.38 14.57 -0.82
CA SER A 105 8.34 15.16 -1.66
C SER A 105 8.90 15.69 -2.96
N LYS A 106 10.09 16.29 -2.94
CA LYS A 106 10.82 16.64 -4.16
C LYS A 106 11.19 15.38 -4.96
N GLN A 107 11.71 14.32 -4.32
CA GLN A 107 12.06 13.06 -4.99
C GLN A 107 10.86 12.43 -5.72
N ASN A 108 9.68 12.45 -5.11
CA ASN A 108 8.43 12.00 -5.74
C ASN A 108 8.13 12.76 -7.05
N ILE A 109 8.22 14.09 -7.03
CA ILE A 109 8.01 14.95 -8.22
C ILE A 109 9.11 14.72 -9.26
N ASP A 110 10.36 14.57 -8.81
CA ASP A 110 11.52 14.35 -9.68
C ASP A 110 11.35 13.07 -10.51
N TYR A 111 10.93 11.98 -9.87
CA TYR A 111 10.73 10.70 -10.55
C TYR A 111 9.52 10.79 -11.50
N ALA A 112 8.42 11.43 -11.09
CA ALA A 112 7.27 11.67 -11.95
C ALA A 112 7.61 12.48 -13.23
N TYR A 113 8.46 13.51 -13.13
CA TYR A 113 8.94 14.28 -14.28
C TYR A 113 9.74 13.40 -15.27
N LEU A 114 10.71 12.66 -14.74
CA LEU A 114 11.57 11.76 -15.51
C LEU A 114 10.77 10.66 -16.23
N TRP A 115 9.72 10.13 -15.61
CA TRP A 115 8.82 9.15 -16.22
C TRP A 115 7.94 9.75 -17.32
N LEU A 116 7.40 10.95 -17.11
CA LEU A 116 6.57 11.64 -18.11
C LEU A 116 7.35 11.99 -19.38
N TYR A 117 8.62 12.34 -19.24
CA TYR A 117 9.56 12.48 -20.36
C TYR A 117 9.84 11.13 -21.04
N SER A 118 10.10 10.08 -20.24
CA SER A 118 10.56 8.77 -20.75
C SER A 118 9.49 7.89 -21.41
N LYS A 119 8.20 8.09 -21.13
CA LYS A 119 7.07 7.22 -21.53
C LYS A 119 7.01 6.81 -23.01
N ASN A 120 7.57 7.62 -23.91
CA ASN A 120 7.54 7.37 -25.36
C ASN A 120 8.88 6.98 -26.00
N ILE A 121 9.98 6.94 -25.26
CA ILE A 121 11.33 6.67 -25.81
C ILE A 121 11.53 5.18 -26.13
N SER A 122 11.15 4.30 -25.19
CA SER A 122 11.42 2.84 -25.25
C SER A 122 10.18 1.99 -24.95
N LYS A 123 10.27 0.67 -25.16
CA LYS A 123 9.25 -0.31 -24.73
C LYS A 123 9.18 -0.46 -23.20
N TYR A 124 10.35 -0.50 -22.55
CA TYR A 124 10.51 -0.58 -21.09
C TYR A 124 11.28 0.63 -20.56
N TYR A 125 11.09 0.92 -19.29
CA TYR A 125 11.84 1.93 -18.55
C TYR A 125 12.35 1.32 -17.24
N ILE A 126 13.58 1.65 -16.84
CA ILE A 126 14.13 1.28 -15.54
C ILE A 126 14.64 2.52 -14.80
N GLN A 127 14.17 2.67 -13.56
CA GLN A 127 14.66 3.66 -12.62
C GLN A 127 15.94 3.14 -11.97
N ILE A 128 17.01 3.94 -11.99
CA ILE A 128 18.18 3.76 -11.12
C ILE A 128 18.50 5.09 -10.41
N GLU A 129 19.54 5.07 -9.58
CA GLU A 129 20.08 6.24 -8.87
C GLU A 129 21.50 6.51 -9.38
N ASP A 130 22.05 7.70 -9.15
CA ASP A 130 23.33 8.14 -9.74
C ASP A 130 24.58 7.56 -9.05
N ASP A 131 24.42 6.66 -8.09
CA ASP A 131 25.47 6.05 -7.26
C ASP A 131 25.45 4.51 -7.27
N ILE A 132 25.37 3.91 -8.46
CA ILE A 132 25.32 2.46 -8.65
C ILE A 132 26.53 1.88 -9.41
N LYS A 133 26.74 0.58 -9.23
CA LYS A 133 27.59 -0.28 -10.07
C LYS A 133 26.74 -1.36 -10.73
N THR A 134 26.84 -1.50 -12.03
CA THR A 134 26.08 -2.52 -12.78
C THR A 134 26.87 -3.83 -13.00
N SER A 135 26.12 -4.90 -13.31
CA SER A 135 26.64 -6.17 -13.79
C SER A 135 27.15 -6.06 -15.24
N PRO A 136 28.27 -6.71 -15.61
CA PRO A 136 28.75 -6.76 -17.01
C PRO A 136 27.76 -7.33 -18.05
N THR A 137 26.65 -7.92 -17.61
CA THR A 137 25.59 -8.50 -18.47
C THR A 137 24.19 -8.00 -18.09
N TYR A 138 24.09 -6.82 -17.47
CA TYR A 138 22.82 -6.30 -16.92
C TYR A 138 21.69 -6.22 -17.97
N PHE A 139 22.00 -5.81 -19.19
CA PHE A 139 20.99 -5.64 -20.24
C PHE A 139 20.40 -6.99 -20.69
N ASP A 140 21.24 -8.00 -20.94
CA ASP A 140 20.76 -9.34 -21.30
C ASP A 140 20.04 -10.01 -20.13
N ALA A 141 20.49 -9.79 -18.90
CA ALA A 141 19.82 -10.25 -17.68
C ALA A 141 18.43 -9.60 -17.51
N ILE A 142 18.26 -8.33 -17.87
CA ILE A 142 16.95 -7.66 -17.92
C ILE A 142 16.06 -8.32 -18.99
N LYS A 143 16.56 -8.46 -20.23
CA LYS A 143 15.80 -9.09 -21.34
C LYS A 143 15.36 -10.52 -21.01
N GLN A 144 16.27 -11.32 -20.47
CA GLN A 144 16.01 -12.69 -20.02
C GLN A 144 14.96 -12.70 -18.91
N PHE A 145 15.12 -11.88 -17.87
CA PHE A 145 14.18 -11.87 -16.74
C PHE A 145 12.77 -11.42 -17.16
N ILE A 146 12.65 -10.46 -18.08
CA ILE A 146 11.37 -10.09 -18.69
C ILE A 146 10.77 -11.28 -19.46
N SER A 147 11.55 -11.96 -20.29
CA SER A 147 11.06 -13.06 -21.16
C SER A 147 10.57 -14.31 -20.42
N VAL A 148 10.92 -14.49 -19.15
CA VAL A 148 10.46 -15.64 -18.33
C VAL A 148 9.26 -15.33 -17.43
N GLN A 149 8.77 -14.07 -17.41
CA GLN A 149 7.56 -13.74 -16.65
C GLN A 149 6.32 -14.32 -17.34
N LYS A 150 5.59 -15.17 -16.60
CA LYS A 150 4.33 -15.80 -17.04
C LYS A 150 3.09 -15.21 -16.38
N ILE A 151 3.29 -14.34 -15.38
CA ILE A 151 2.24 -13.67 -14.59
C ILE A 151 2.27 -12.19 -15.00
N PRO A 152 1.12 -11.49 -15.10
CA PRO A 152 1.10 -10.03 -15.23
C PRO A 152 1.94 -9.34 -14.16
N TRP A 153 2.60 -8.24 -14.53
CA TRP A 153 3.47 -7.49 -13.63
C TRP A 153 3.47 -6.01 -13.98
N VAL A 154 3.67 -5.19 -12.95
CA VAL A 154 3.79 -3.72 -13.04
C VAL A 154 5.24 -3.29 -12.81
N CYS A 155 5.89 -3.90 -11.82
CA CYS A 155 7.25 -3.58 -11.42
C CYS A 155 8.09 -4.84 -11.21
N LEU A 156 9.13 -5.01 -12.02
CA LEU A 156 10.21 -5.98 -11.79
C LEU A 156 11.37 -5.30 -11.04
N GLU A 157 11.95 -5.97 -10.03
CA GLU A 157 13.03 -5.40 -9.23
C GLU A 157 14.40 -6.01 -9.57
N PHE A 158 15.39 -5.15 -9.84
CA PHE A 158 16.75 -5.52 -10.23
C PHE A 158 17.83 -5.14 -9.19
N CYS A 159 17.42 -4.50 -8.10
CA CYS A 159 18.16 -4.35 -6.85
C CYS A 159 17.18 -4.43 -5.66
N GLN A 160 17.65 -4.89 -4.50
CA GLN A 160 16.86 -4.96 -3.27
C GLN A 160 16.90 -3.69 -2.41
N HIS A 161 17.80 -2.73 -2.71
CA HIS A 161 18.00 -1.53 -1.91
C HIS A 161 17.24 -0.34 -2.50
N GLY A 162 16.31 0.23 -1.72
CA GLY A 162 15.55 1.44 -2.07
C GLY A 162 14.83 1.33 -3.42
N PHE A 163 14.86 2.42 -4.18
CA PHE A 163 14.18 2.56 -5.46
C PHE A 163 15.09 2.21 -6.67
N ILE A 164 16.23 1.56 -6.43
CA ILE A 164 17.18 1.20 -7.48
C ILE A 164 16.67 -0.01 -8.27
N GLY A 165 16.70 0.09 -9.60
CA GLY A 165 16.41 -1.01 -10.51
C GLY A 165 14.94 -1.40 -10.57
N LYS A 166 14.00 -0.46 -10.37
CA LYS A 166 12.56 -0.70 -10.60
C LYS A 166 12.28 -0.57 -12.09
N LEU A 167 11.86 -1.66 -12.73
CA LEU A 167 11.56 -1.70 -14.17
C LEU A 167 10.06 -1.78 -14.42
N PHE A 168 9.59 -0.92 -15.31
CA PHE A 168 8.19 -0.71 -15.67
C PHE A 168 7.98 -0.86 -17.19
N HIS A 169 6.74 -1.13 -17.59
CA HIS A 169 6.28 -0.89 -18.96
C HIS A 169 6.19 0.63 -19.22
N SER A 170 6.71 1.11 -20.36
CA SER A 170 6.74 2.56 -20.62
C SER A 170 5.36 3.21 -20.77
N HIS A 171 4.29 2.43 -21.01
CA HIS A 171 2.93 2.95 -21.11
C HIS A 171 2.30 3.26 -19.75
N ASP A 172 2.66 2.55 -18.68
CA ASP A 172 2.17 2.82 -17.33
C ASP A 172 2.78 4.07 -16.71
N LEU A 173 3.93 4.53 -17.21
CA LEU A 173 4.68 5.66 -16.65
C LEU A 173 3.86 6.95 -16.50
N GLU A 174 2.91 7.23 -17.40
CA GLU A 174 2.02 8.38 -17.24
C GLU A 174 1.00 8.18 -16.11
N LYS A 175 0.43 6.97 -15.98
CA LYS A 175 -0.52 6.65 -14.90
C LYS A 175 0.19 6.68 -13.54
N LEU A 176 1.38 6.06 -13.46
CA LEU A 176 2.24 6.06 -12.28
C LEU A 176 2.68 7.48 -11.89
N ALA A 177 3.09 8.32 -12.86
CA ALA A 177 3.46 9.71 -12.59
C ALA A 177 2.27 10.55 -12.08
N LYS A 178 1.08 10.45 -12.70
CA LYS A 178 -0.13 11.16 -12.23
C LYS A 178 -0.51 10.75 -10.80
N TYR A 179 -0.40 9.45 -10.51
CA TYR A 179 -0.62 8.92 -9.17
C TYR A 179 0.39 9.47 -8.16
N ILE A 180 1.71 9.41 -8.42
CA ILE A 180 2.72 9.97 -7.51
C ILE A 180 2.51 11.48 -7.30
N MET A 181 2.12 12.23 -8.34
CA MET A 181 1.81 13.65 -8.24
C MET A 181 0.57 13.98 -7.38
N LEU A 182 -0.34 13.02 -7.12
CA LEU A 182 -1.46 13.21 -6.18
C LEU A 182 -1.06 13.02 -4.71
N PHE A 183 0.00 12.25 -4.43
CA PHE A 183 0.37 11.85 -3.06
C PHE A 183 1.83 12.20 -2.71
N TYR A 184 2.42 13.15 -3.45
CA TYR A 184 3.84 13.49 -3.38
C TYR A 184 4.28 14.03 -2.01
N ASP A 185 3.39 14.71 -1.27
CA ASP A 185 3.63 15.23 0.07
C ASP A 185 3.31 14.22 1.18
N GLU A 186 2.35 13.33 0.95
CA GLU A 186 1.87 12.35 1.93
C GLU A 186 2.95 11.33 2.34
N GLN A 187 3.57 10.64 1.37
CA GLN A 187 4.40 9.44 1.62
C GLN A 187 5.67 9.36 0.76
N PRO A 188 6.72 8.62 1.19
CA PRO A 188 7.90 8.34 0.36
C PRO A 188 7.62 7.38 -0.81
N ILE A 189 8.42 7.50 -1.88
CA ILE A 189 8.25 6.80 -3.16
C ILE A 189 8.10 5.27 -3.04
N ASP A 190 8.87 4.62 -2.17
CA ASP A 190 8.83 3.16 -1.95
C ASP A 190 7.49 2.66 -1.37
N TYR A 191 6.76 3.53 -0.66
CA TYR A 191 5.46 3.21 -0.06
C TYR A 191 4.35 3.45 -1.08
N LEU A 192 4.42 4.58 -1.79
CA LEU A 192 3.50 4.88 -2.90
C LEU A 192 3.55 3.80 -3.99
N LEU A 193 4.73 3.31 -4.38
CA LEU A 193 4.86 2.19 -5.33
C LEU A 193 4.24 0.89 -4.78
N ARG A 194 4.35 0.62 -3.47
CA ARG A 194 3.74 -0.58 -2.86
C ARG A 194 2.22 -0.55 -3.01
N HIS A 195 1.58 0.57 -2.69
CA HIS A 195 0.14 0.74 -2.87
C HIS A 195 -0.27 0.67 -4.35
N PHE A 196 0.52 1.24 -5.28
CA PHE A 196 0.27 1.13 -6.73
C PHE A 196 0.29 -0.33 -7.20
N ASN A 197 1.28 -1.11 -6.75
CA ASN A 197 1.39 -2.54 -7.06
C ASN A 197 0.20 -3.33 -6.50
N SER A 198 -0.22 -3.08 -5.26
CA SER A 198 -1.39 -3.74 -4.65
C SER A 198 -2.71 -3.40 -5.35
N ILE A 199 -2.89 -2.16 -5.83
CA ILE A 199 -4.06 -1.79 -6.66
C ILE A 199 -4.09 -2.61 -7.97
N TYR A 200 -2.92 -2.96 -8.49
CA TYR A 200 -2.74 -3.86 -9.64
C TYR A 200 -2.61 -5.36 -9.25
N LEU A 201 -2.89 -5.74 -8.00
CA LEU A 201 -2.83 -7.12 -7.46
C LEU A 201 -1.42 -7.77 -7.51
N GLN A 202 -0.35 -6.96 -7.55
CA GLN A 202 1.04 -7.41 -7.46
C GLN A 202 1.60 -7.23 -6.03
N ASP A 203 0.95 -7.85 -5.03
CA ASP A 203 1.30 -7.69 -3.60
C ASP A 203 2.69 -8.22 -3.20
N PHE A 204 3.36 -8.96 -4.08
CA PHE A 204 4.71 -9.47 -3.89
C PHE A 204 5.71 -8.87 -4.88
N LYS A 205 6.97 -8.75 -4.42
CA LYS A 205 8.08 -8.29 -5.27
C LYS A 205 8.52 -9.38 -6.23
N ILE A 206 8.65 -9.03 -7.51
CA ILE A 206 9.22 -9.90 -8.55
C ILE A 206 10.70 -9.55 -8.72
N GLU A 207 11.55 -10.05 -7.83
CA GLU A 207 12.98 -9.72 -7.74
C GLU A 207 13.86 -10.62 -8.62
N ARG A 208 14.68 -10.03 -9.51
CA ARG A 208 15.74 -10.74 -10.24
C ARG A 208 16.91 -11.01 -9.29
N LYS A 209 17.17 -12.29 -9.01
CA LYS A 209 18.30 -12.72 -8.16
C LYS A 209 19.39 -13.44 -9.00
N PRO A 210 20.69 -13.16 -8.77
CA PRO A 210 21.24 -12.08 -7.92
C PRO A 210 20.93 -10.69 -8.50
N ASN A 211 21.13 -9.62 -7.73
CA ASN A 211 20.94 -8.24 -8.22
C ASN A 211 21.85 -7.96 -9.44
N VAL A 212 21.42 -7.07 -10.34
CA VAL A 212 22.31 -6.55 -11.41
C VAL A 212 22.83 -5.14 -11.14
N PHE A 213 22.17 -4.37 -10.26
CA PHE A 213 22.68 -3.09 -9.77
C PHE A 213 23.06 -3.22 -8.28
N ASN A 214 24.13 -2.55 -7.88
CA ASN A 214 24.59 -2.48 -6.50
C ASN A 214 24.83 -1.00 -6.15
N HIS A 215 24.18 -0.51 -5.09
CA HIS A 215 24.44 0.82 -4.55
C HIS A 215 25.87 0.93 -4.01
N VAL A 216 26.59 1.97 -4.43
CA VAL A 216 27.94 2.32 -3.96
C VAL A 216 27.99 3.70 -3.28
N GLY A 217 26.83 4.37 -3.15
CA GLY A 217 26.71 5.62 -2.41
C GLY A 217 27.12 5.48 -0.93
N LEU A 218 27.83 6.50 -0.43
CA LEU A 218 28.20 6.67 0.98
C LEU A 218 27.56 7.94 1.56
N TYR A 219 27.43 9.00 0.76
CA TYR A 219 26.84 10.26 1.18
C TYR A 219 25.48 10.49 0.51
N SER A 220 24.42 10.55 1.32
CA SER A 220 23.11 10.97 0.88
C SER A 220 23.09 12.47 0.53
N SER A 221 22.12 12.86 -0.30
CA SER A 221 21.80 14.26 -0.60
C SER A 221 20.98 14.94 0.51
N LEU A 222 20.30 14.17 1.37
CA LEU A 222 19.75 14.66 2.62
C LEU A 222 20.89 14.80 3.63
N LEU A 223 21.30 16.02 3.95
CA LEU A 223 22.47 16.32 4.79
C LEU A 223 22.41 15.66 6.18
N GLU A 224 21.20 15.54 6.75
CA GLU A 224 20.92 14.87 8.02
C GLU A 224 21.16 13.34 7.97
N LYS A 225 21.17 12.74 6.78
CA LYS A 225 21.24 11.29 6.57
C LYS A 225 22.66 10.83 6.23
N ILE A 226 23.53 10.80 7.24
CA ILE A 226 24.85 10.15 7.12
C ILE A 226 24.66 8.63 7.01
N THR A 227 24.62 8.13 5.79
CA THR A 227 24.55 6.70 5.51
C THR A 227 25.91 6.04 5.74
N TYR A 228 26.14 5.52 6.95
CA TYR A 228 27.18 4.52 7.22
C TYR A 228 26.84 3.20 6.52
N VAL A 229 26.86 3.19 5.18
CA VAL A 229 26.80 1.95 4.40
C VAL A 229 28.13 1.24 4.61
N ASN A 230 28.20 0.39 5.64
CA ASN A 230 29.22 -0.65 5.69
C ASN A 230 29.07 -1.48 4.41
N PRO A 231 29.98 -1.33 3.43
CA PRO A 231 29.57 -1.55 2.07
C PRO A 231 29.44 -3.04 1.81
N LYS A 232 28.28 -3.45 1.29
CA LYS A 232 28.14 -4.67 0.48
C LYS A 232 28.86 -4.46 -0.86
N VAL A 233 30.17 -4.24 -0.77
CA VAL A 233 31.09 -4.35 -1.91
C VAL A 233 30.86 -5.74 -2.51
N LEU A 234 31.07 -5.87 -3.82
CA LEU A 234 31.47 -7.17 -4.38
C LEU A 234 32.58 -7.76 -3.49
N ASP A 235 32.68 -9.10 -3.42
CA ASP A 235 33.96 -9.67 -3.01
C ASP A 235 35.02 -9.28 -4.07
N THR A 236 35.79 -8.23 -3.76
CA THR A 236 36.83 -7.67 -4.61
C THR A 236 38.08 -8.57 -4.65
N ARG A 237 38.07 -9.74 -3.98
CA ARG A 237 38.97 -10.87 -4.25
C ARG A 237 38.75 -11.52 -5.65
N LYS A 238 38.14 -10.83 -6.62
CA LYS A 238 37.82 -11.38 -7.96
C LYS A 238 39.07 -11.50 -8.84
N SER A 239 39.94 -12.46 -8.54
CA SER A 239 41.24 -12.65 -9.22
C SER A 239 41.59 -14.09 -9.64
N LEU A 240 40.70 -15.07 -9.49
CA LEU A 240 40.89 -16.42 -10.06
C LEU A 240 40.17 -16.56 -11.41
N LYS A 241 40.81 -16.09 -12.49
CA LYS A 241 40.45 -16.46 -13.87
C LYS A 241 40.98 -17.87 -14.19
N GLY A 242 40.50 -18.88 -13.45
CA GLY A 242 40.88 -20.27 -13.66
C GLY A 242 40.18 -20.86 -14.90
N HIS A 243 40.94 -21.54 -15.75
CA HIS A 243 40.36 -22.38 -16.82
C HIS A 243 39.99 -23.76 -16.25
N ASN A 244 39.02 -23.80 -15.32
CA ASN A 244 38.64 -25.01 -14.57
C ASN A 244 38.21 -26.13 -15.53
N PRO A 245 39.01 -27.21 -15.71
CA PRO A 245 38.70 -28.26 -16.70
C PRO A 245 37.50 -29.11 -16.26
N LYS A 246 36.87 -29.84 -17.19
CA LYS A 246 35.77 -30.76 -16.84
C LYS A 246 36.26 -31.85 -15.88
N ALA A 247 35.65 -31.90 -14.70
CA ALA A 247 36.00 -32.78 -13.61
C ALA A 247 34.76 -33.27 -12.85
N GLU A 248 34.84 -34.48 -12.32
CA GLU A 248 33.93 -34.97 -11.28
C GLU A 248 34.46 -34.54 -9.91
N LEU A 249 33.54 -34.28 -8.97
CA LEU A 249 33.84 -33.64 -7.68
C LEU A 249 33.28 -34.50 -6.55
N PHE A 250 34.16 -34.95 -5.66
CA PHE A 250 33.81 -35.84 -4.54
C PHE A 250 34.31 -35.24 -3.22
N THR A 251 33.58 -35.50 -2.13
CA THR A 251 34.03 -35.18 -0.77
C THR A 251 33.35 -36.08 0.25
N THR A 252 33.99 -36.22 1.42
CA THR A 252 33.42 -36.81 2.64
C THR A 252 32.46 -35.85 3.36
N LEU A 253 32.55 -34.54 3.11
CA LEU A 253 31.80 -33.48 3.78
C LEU A 253 30.37 -33.33 3.23
N ALA A 254 29.38 -33.18 4.13
CA ALA A 254 27.98 -32.94 3.76
C ALA A 254 27.71 -31.46 3.46
N SER A 255 27.33 -31.11 2.22
CA SER A 255 27.11 -29.72 1.79
C SER A 255 25.70 -29.19 2.00
N LEU A 256 25.58 -27.89 2.31
CA LEU A 256 24.34 -27.13 2.30
C LEU A 256 23.71 -27.07 0.88
N PRO A 257 22.37 -27.17 0.74
CA PRO A 257 21.71 -27.04 -0.55
C PRO A 257 22.05 -25.73 -1.27
N LYS A 258 22.44 -25.82 -2.55
CA LYS A 258 22.94 -24.72 -3.41
C LYS A 258 24.35 -24.20 -3.07
N PHE A 259 25.03 -24.76 -2.06
CA PHE A 259 26.42 -24.46 -1.70
C PHE A 259 27.29 -25.73 -1.76
N ASP A 260 27.28 -26.40 -2.91
CA ASP A 260 28.00 -27.66 -3.16
C ASP A 260 29.36 -27.44 -3.85
N LEU A 261 30.12 -28.53 -4.08
CA LEU A 261 31.41 -28.43 -4.77
C LEU A 261 31.26 -27.92 -6.21
N LYS A 262 30.11 -28.18 -6.87
CA LYS A 262 29.87 -27.71 -8.24
C LYS A 262 29.70 -26.19 -8.26
N ALA A 263 29.07 -25.60 -7.25
CA ALA A 263 29.01 -24.15 -7.04
C ALA A 263 30.41 -23.55 -6.80
N ALA A 264 31.25 -24.20 -5.98
CA ALA A 264 32.63 -23.73 -5.72
C ALA A 264 33.59 -23.86 -6.92
N TYR A 265 33.41 -24.91 -7.74
CA TYR A 265 34.24 -25.20 -8.91
C TYR A 265 33.77 -24.46 -10.18
N SER A 266 32.61 -23.80 -10.12
CA SER A 266 32.03 -22.99 -11.19
C SER A 266 32.82 -21.70 -11.45
N VAL A 267 32.83 -21.24 -12.70
CA VAL A 267 33.31 -19.89 -13.07
C VAL A 267 32.26 -18.79 -12.80
N PHE A 268 31.04 -19.17 -12.42
CA PHE A 268 29.98 -18.29 -11.96
C PHE A 268 29.94 -18.30 -10.42
N ASN A 269 29.97 -17.12 -9.79
CA ASN A 269 30.08 -16.94 -8.34
C ASN A 269 29.22 -17.94 -7.52
N GLY A 270 29.89 -18.86 -6.83
CA GLY A 270 29.31 -19.82 -5.90
C GLY A 270 30.34 -20.24 -4.85
N TYR A 271 29.89 -20.94 -3.81
CA TYR A 271 30.71 -21.39 -2.69
C TYR A 271 30.33 -22.82 -2.30
N PHE A 272 31.27 -23.55 -1.71
CA PHE A 272 31.00 -24.80 -1.00
C PHE A 272 30.87 -24.47 0.50
N TRP A 273 29.81 -24.96 1.14
CA TRP A 273 29.62 -24.78 2.58
C TRP A 273 29.13 -26.09 3.19
N SER A 274 29.91 -26.63 4.13
CA SER A 274 29.58 -27.86 4.86
C SER A 274 28.60 -27.61 6.00
N TYR A 275 27.73 -28.57 6.29
CA TYR A 275 26.92 -28.63 7.52
C TYR A 275 27.78 -28.89 8.77
N SER A 276 28.97 -29.48 8.60
CA SER A 276 29.87 -29.88 9.69
C SER A 276 31.26 -29.30 9.53
N SER A 277 31.90 -28.99 10.66
CA SER A 277 33.34 -28.65 10.68
C SER A 277 34.17 -29.84 10.17
N PRO A 278 35.16 -29.63 9.29
CA PRO A 278 36.03 -30.72 8.82
C PRO A 278 36.85 -31.37 9.93
N VAL A 279 37.00 -32.69 9.86
CA VAL A 279 37.80 -33.50 10.80
C VAL A 279 39.03 -34.12 10.13
N ALA A 280 39.92 -34.72 10.92
CA ALA A 280 41.11 -35.37 10.40
C ALA A 280 40.75 -36.51 9.43
N ASN A 281 41.40 -36.50 8.25
CA ASN A 281 41.15 -37.39 7.10
C ASN A 281 39.89 -37.09 6.26
N ASP A 282 39.18 -35.97 6.48
CA ASP A 282 38.23 -35.48 5.48
C ASP A 282 38.96 -35.12 4.16
N THR A 283 38.29 -35.34 3.03
CA THR A 283 38.87 -35.08 1.71
C THR A 283 37.93 -34.34 0.77
N ILE A 284 38.53 -33.59 -0.16
CA ILE A 284 37.90 -33.06 -1.37
C ILE A 284 38.74 -33.56 -2.55
N HIS A 285 38.10 -34.17 -3.54
CA HIS A 285 38.76 -34.69 -4.74
C HIS A 285 38.18 -34.05 -6.01
N ILE A 286 39.07 -33.65 -6.91
CA ILE A 286 38.75 -33.10 -8.24
C ILE A 286 39.33 -34.08 -9.26
N VAL A 287 38.46 -34.83 -9.94
CA VAL A 287 38.85 -35.92 -10.86
C VAL A 287 38.59 -35.48 -12.29
N PHE A 288 39.64 -34.98 -12.97
CA PHE A 288 39.54 -34.51 -14.35
C PHE A 288 39.18 -35.65 -15.32
N HIS A 289 38.26 -35.40 -16.26
CA HIS A 289 37.78 -36.43 -17.21
C HIS A 289 38.87 -36.93 -18.17
N ARG A 290 39.97 -36.18 -18.29
CA ARG A 290 41.21 -36.52 -19.01
C ARG A 290 42.39 -35.89 -18.24
N PRO A 291 43.62 -36.43 -18.31
CA PRO A 291 44.80 -35.78 -17.75
C PRO A 291 44.96 -34.32 -18.22
N GLN A 292 45.42 -33.42 -17.34
CA GLN A 292 45.50 -31.98 -17.60
C GLN A 292 46.93 -31.46 -17.37
N SER A 293 47.39 -30.58 -18.27
CA SER A 293 48.63 -29.82 -18.09
C SER A 293 48.39 -28.60 -17.19
N ILE A 294 48.43 -28.82 -15.89
CA ILE A 294 48.21 -27.77 -14.89
C ILE A 294 49.49 -26.95 -14.71
N THR A 295 49.42 -25.62 -14.86
CA THR A 295 50.56 -24.70 -14.65
C THR A 295 50.50 -23.95 -13.32
N ASN A 296 49.30 -23.72 -12.78
CA ASN A 296 49.09 -23.13 -11.45
C ASN A 296 47.81 -23.69 -10.82
N VAL A 297 47.80 -23.89 -9.50
CA VAL A 297 46.59 -24.20 -8.71
C VAL A 297 46.48 -23.18 -7.59
N ILE A 298 45.28 -22.62 -7.39
CA ILE A 298 44.98 -21.74 -6.25
C ILE A 298 43.63 -22.14 -5.68
N ILE A 299 43.60 -22.46 -4.39
CA ILE A 299 42.36 -22.75 -3.64
C ILE A 299 42.26 -21.77 -2.48
N LYS A 300 41.05 -21.24 -2.22
CA LYS A 300 40.76 -20.30 -1.14
C LYS A 300 39.54 -20.78 -0.35
N THR A 301 39.55 -20.55 0.95
CA THR A 301 38.52 -20.90 1.94
C THR A 301 38.31 -19.71 2.90
N GLY A 302 37.17 -19.68 3.59
CA GLY A 302 36.73 -18.52 4.37
C GLY A 302 36.26 -17.32 3.53
N SER A 303 35.16 -16.69 3.93
CA SER A 303 34.61 -15.51 3.27
C SER A 303 34.99 -14.23 4.02
N LYS A 304 34.36 -13.08 3.69
CA LYS A 304 34.41 -11.87 4.53
C LYS A 304 33.33 -11.86 5.61
N GLU A 305 32.22 -12.56 5.38
CA GLU A 305 31.09 -12.71 6.31
C GLU A 305 31.42 -13.79 7.36
N HIS A 306 32.20 -14.79 6.95
CA HIS A 306 32.68 -15.91 7.77
C HIS A 306 34.22 -15.98 7.67
N PRO A 307 34.95 -15.07 8.36
CA PRO A 307 36.41 -14.96 8.27
C PRO A 307 37.16 -16.08 9.00
N ASN A 308 36.46 -16.86 9.82
CA ASN A 308 37.01 -17.96 10.62
C ASN A 308 36.84 -19.33 9.93
N ASP A 309 35.93 -19.45 8.96
CA ASP A 309 35.56 -20.68 8.24
C ASP A 309 36.64 -21.08 7.19
N LYS A 310 37.88 -21.19 7.63
CA LYS A 310 39.08 -21.42 6.81
C LYS A 310 39.66 -22.81 7.05
N LEU A 311 40.27 -23.37 6.01
CA LEU A 311 41.21 -24.47 6.17
C LEU A 311 42.60 -23.91 6.49
N GLU A 312 43.14 -24.31 7.63
CA GLU A 312 44.51 -23.98 8.06
C GLU A 312 45.36 -25.24 8.20
N ASN A 313 44.85 -26.28 8.89
CA ASN A 313 45.49 -27.60 9.01
C ASN A 313 45.13 -28.53 7.85
N ALA A 314 45.41 -28.12 6.60
CA ALA A 314 45.12 -28.89 5.40
C ALA A 314 46.26 -28.86 4.38
N GLN A 315 46.34 -29.91 3.54
CA GLN A 315 47.33 -30.04 2.47
C GLN A 315 46.68 -30.21 1.08
N LEU A 316 47.39 -29.76 0.05
CA LEU A 316 47.05 -30.00 -1.36
C LEU A 316 48.06 -30.98 -1.96
N ASP A 317 47.57 -32.13 -2.42
CA ASP A 317 48.34 -33.14 -3.14
C ASP A 317 47.76 -33.33 -4.56
N ALA A 318 48.62 -33.58 -5.54
CA ALA A 318 48.22 -34.12 -6.84
C ALA A 318 48.46 -35.64 -6.89
N CYS A 319 47.72 -36.36 -7.73
CA CYS A 319 47.94 -37.79 -7.98
C CYS A 319 47.71 -38.11 -9.47
N ILE A 320 48.31 -39.20 -9.96
CA ILE A 320 48.41 -39.49 -11.41
C ILE A 320 47.39 -40.53 -11.85
N SER A 321 47.12 -41.48 -10.96
CA SER A 321 46.04 -42.44 -11.10
C SER A 321 45.24 -42.49 -9.80
N CYS A 322 43.95 -42.73 -9.93
CA CYS A 322 43.06 -42.88 -8.80
C CYS A 322 41.97 -43.91 -9.08
N ARG A 323 41.41 -44.48 -8.02
CA ARG A 323 40.33 -45.48 -8.09
C ARG A 323 39.18 -45.04 -7.18
N LEU A 324 37.96 -45.06 -7.72
CA LEU A 324 36.73 -44.93 -6.94
C LEU A 324 36.49 -46.21 -6.13
N VAL A 325 36.15 -46.06 -4.85
CA VAL A 325 35.84 -47.15 -3.92
C VAL A 325 34.58 -46.81 -3.14
N GLY A 326 33.49 -47.54 -3.39
CA GLY A 326 32.16 -47.16 -2.90
C GLY A 326 31.61 -45.91 -3.61
N LYS A 327 30.60 -45.26 -3.03
CA LYS A 327 29.85 -44.19 -3.72
C LYS A 327 30.58 -42.83 -3.79
N ASN A 328 31.37 -42.46 -2.77
CA ASN A 328 31.95 -41.10 -2.65
C ASN A 328 33.47 -41.03 -2.35
N ARG A 329 34.19 -42.16 -2.26
CA ARG A 329 35.61 -42.18 -1.80
C ARG A 329 36.57 -42.48 -2.95
N ILE A 330 37.61 -41.65 -3.09
CA ILE A 330 38.68 -41.81 -4.09
C ILE A 330 39.97 -42.22 -3.39
N ILE A 331 40.64 -43.26 -3.90
CA ILE A 331 42.02 -43.60 -3.54
C ILE A 331 42.95 -43.07 -4.62
N CYS A 332 43.85 -42.14 -4.25
CA CYS A 332 44.91 -41.62 -5.12
C CYS A 332 46.20 -42.45 -4.94
N TYR A 333 46.80 -42.87 -6.05
CA TYR A 333 48.13 -43.51 -6.09
C TYR A 333 49.17 -42.53 -6.66
N ASP A 334 50.45 -42.75 -6.34
CA ASP A 334 51.55 -41.83 -6.70
C ASP A 334 51.22 -40.36 -6.36
N LYS A 335 51.01 -40.08 -5.07
CA LYS A 335 50.75 -38.73 -4.57
C LYS A 335 52.01 -37.86 -4.60
N TYR A 336 51.85 -36.60 -5.01
CA TYR A 336 52.86 -35.55 -4.95
C TYR A 336 52.30 -34.34 -4.21
N HIS A 337 52.91 -34.00 -3.08
CA HIS A 337 52.53 -32.85 -2.28
C HIS A 337 52.85 -31.54 -3.04
N LEU A 338 51.88 -30.62 -3.11
CA LEU A 338 52.00 -29.33 -3.79
C LEU A 338 52.07 -28.14 -2.84
N GLY A 339 51.58 -28.28 -1.60
CA GLY A 339 51.70 -27.26 -0.55
C GLY A 339 50.64 -27.39 0.55
N ASN A 340 50.92 -26.76 1.70
CA ASN A 340 49.98 -26.64 2.82
C ASN A 340 49.17 -25.34 2.73
N PHE A 341 47.94 -25.38 3.23
CA PHE A 341 47.12 -24.17 3.41
C PHE A 341 47.74 -23.25 4.47
N ARG A 342 47.61 -21.94 4.27
CA ARG A 342 47.95 -20.89 5.25
C ARG A 342 46.91 -19.78 5.18
N ASN A 343 46.34 -19.36 6.31
CA ASN A 343 45.31 -18.32 6.39
C ASN A 343 44.15 -18.54 5.38
N GLY A 344 43.67 -19.78 5.28
CA GLY A 344 42.58 -20.14 4.36
C GLY A 344 42.95 -20.16 2.87
N SER A 345 44.22 -20.24 2.47
CA SER A 345 44.59 -20.34 1.05
C SER A 345 45.81 -21.23 0.80
N VAL A 346 45.87 -21.86 -0.38
CA VAL A 346 47.05 -22.55 -0.91
C VAL A 346 47.30 -22.15 -2.36
N VAL A 347 48.57 -22.02 -2.74
CA VAL A 347 49.03 -21.64 -4.08
C VAL A 347 50.15 -22.59 -4.49
N ALA A 348 49.92 -23.40 -5.52
CA ALA A 348 50.95 -24.21 -6.17
C ALA A 348 51.28 -23.58 -7.52
N SER A 349 52.55 -23.19 -7.72
CA SER A 349 53.01 -22.50 -8.92
C SER A 349 53.84 -23.41 -9.82
N ASP A 350 54.03 -22.97 -11.07
CA ASP A 350 54.68 -23.73 -12.14
C ASP A 350 56.02 -24.34 -11.71
N ARG A 351 56.88 -23.64 -10.93
CA ARG A 351 58.15 -24.22 -10.45
C ARG A 351 57.98 -25.50 -9.60
N VAL A 352 56.96 -25.57 -8.74
CA VAL A 352 56.68 -26.76 -7.91
C VAL A 352 56.09 -27.87 -8.77
N ILE A 353 55.12 -27.53 -9.62
CA ILE A 353 54.44 -28.49 -10.49
C ILE A 353 55.42 -29.06 -11.54
N HIS A 354 56.33 -28.24 -12.07
CA HIS A 354 57.42 -28.62 -12.97
C HIS A 354 58.43 -29.54 -12.29
N TYR A 355 58.74 -29.36 -10.99
CA TYR A 355 59.58 -30.30 -10.24
C TYR A 355 58.91 -31.68 -10.10
N CYS A 356 57.59 -31.71 -9.83
CA CYS A 356 56.81 -32.95 -9.85
C CYS A 356 56.81 -33.58 -11.26
N ILE A 357 56.52 -32.81 -12.31
CA ILE A 357 56.55 -33.27 -13.71
C ILE A 357 57.95 -33.77 -14.12
N MET A 358 59.04 -33.18 -13.62
CA MET A 358 60.41 -33.67 -13.86
C MET A 358 60.65 -35.04 -13.20
N ARG A 359 60.24 -35.24 -11.94
CA ARG A 359 60.29 -36.58 -11.30
C ARG A 359 59.46 -37.60 -12.10
N LEU A 360 58.35 -37.17 -12.71
CA LEU A 360 57.47 -38.05 -13.50
C LEU A 360 57.97 -38.34 -14.90
N ARG A 361 58.59 -37.38 -15.59
CA ARG A 361 59.35 -37.65 -16.83
C ARG A 361 60.52 -38.61 -16.59
N LYS A 362 61.09 -38.61 -15.38
CA LYS A 362 62.13 -39.57 -14.96
C LYS A 362 61.56 -40.97 -14.64
N LYS A 363 60.28 -41.08 -14.23
CA LYS A 363 59.57 -42.35 -13.97
C LYS A 363 58.87 -42.94 -15.21
N TYR A 364 58.37 -42.11 -16.13
CA TYR A 364 57.56 -42.48 -17.30
C TYR A 364 58.13 -41.85 -18.59
N LYS A 365 59.22 -42.44 -19.11
CA LYS A 365 60.15 -41.82 -20.06
C LYS A 365 59.73 -41.85 -21.56
N ARG A 366 58.42 -41.95 -21.91
CA ARG A 366 58.02 -42.41 -23.27
C ARG A 366 57.00 -41.61 -24.11
N TYR A 367 56.36 -40.53 -23.63
CA TYR A 367 55.39 -39.75 -24.44
C TYR A 367 55.49 -38.22 -24.19
N GLY A 368 55.31 -37.39 -25.24
CA GLY A 368 55.60 -35.93 -25.27
C GLY A 368 54.42 -34.99 -24.99
N LEU A 369 54.65 -33.75 -24.48
CA LEU A 369 54.71 -32.45 -25.22
C LEU A 369 53.32 -31.75 -25.31
N TYR A 370 53.13 -30.43 -25.51
CA TYR A 370 53.96 -29.23 -25.77
C TYR A 370 53.56 -28.04 -24.82
N LEU A 371 54.11 -26.82 -25.00
CA LEU A 371 53.82 -25.61 -24.18
C LEU A 371 54.24 -24.29 -24.92
N THR A 372 53.48 -23.17 -24.85
CA THR A 372 53.83 -21.82 -25.40
C THR A 372 53.04 -20.64 -24.76
N CYS A 373 53.37 -19.36 -25.04
CA CYS A 373 52.95 -18.16 -24.25
C CYS A 373 52.88 -16.80 -25.05
N SER A 374 52.63 -15.65 -24.35
CA SER A 374 52.83 -14.21 -24.77
C SER A 374 51.73 -13.52 -25.67
N ILE A 375 51.48 -12.18 -25.79
CA ILE A 375 51.93 -10.91 -25.12
C ILE A 375 50.87 -9.73 -25.21
N ILE A 376 51.24 -8.43 -25.11
CA ILE A 376 50.50 -7.15 -24.83
C ILE A 376 51.06 -5.99 -25.76
N LEU A 377 50.54 -4.77 -26.10
CA LEU A 377 49.55 -3.76 -25.58
C LEU A 377 48.50 -3.30 -26.66
N LEU A 378 48.17 -2.07 -27.14
CA LEU A 378 48.57 -0.62 -27.04
C LEU A 378 47.34 0.35 -27.32
N GLU A 379 47.54 1.65 -27.68
CA GLU A 379 46.51 2.73 -27.84
C GLU A 379 46.58 3.54 -29.18
N PHE A 380 45.60 4.41 -29.49
CA PHE A 380 45.75 5.61 -30.35
C PHE A 380 44.62 6.68 -30.17
N VAL A 381 44.91 7.93 -30.58
CA VAL A 381 44.07 9.16 -30.52
C VAL A 381 44.55 10.11 -31.67
N PHE A 382 43.95 11.24 -32.11
CA PHE A 382 42.81 12.10 -31.71
C PHE A 382 42.41 13.00 -32.92
N LEU A 383 41.14 13.37 -33.15
CA LEU A 383 40.73 14.58 -33.92
C LEU A 383 39.25 15.00 -33.65
N HIS A 384 38.85 16.20 -34.09
CA HIS A 384 37.73 16.97 -33.50
C HIS A 384 36.95 17.83 -34.53
N ARG A 385 35.74 18.27 -34.15
CA ARG A 385 35.07 19.57 -34.50
C ARG A 385 33.97 19.60 -35.59
N LYS A 386 32.71 19.44 -35.18
CA LYS A 386 31.59 20.37 -35.49
C LYS A 386 30.28 19.96 -34.78
N TRP A 387 29.68 20.86 -34.00
CA TRP A 387 28.25 21.24 -33.98
C TRP A 387 28.00 22.21 -32.79
N ARG A 388 27.15 23.23 -32.96
CA ARG A 388 26.72 24.14 -31.86
C ARG A 388 25.31 24.75 -32.03
N ASN A 389 24.63 24.53 -33.16
CA ASN A 389 23.40 25.24 -33.53
C ASN A 389 22.14 24.33 -33.61
N GLN A 390 21.99 23.35 -32.71
CA GLN A 390 20.81 22.46 -32.71
C GLN A 390 20.12 22.24 -31.35
N MET A 391 20.71 22.68 -30.22
CA MET A 391 20.12 22.48 -28.88
C MET A 391 19.16 23.59 -28.43
N ALA A 392 19.07 24.72 -29.15
CA ALA A 392 18.14 25.80 -28.80
C ALA A 392 16.68 25.45 -29.12
N ASN A 393 16.42 24.89 -30.31
CA ASN A 393 15.07 24.72 -30.86
C ASN A 393 14.34 23.45 -30.38
N SER A 394 14.86 22.75 -29.36
CA SER A 394 14.23 21.53 -28.81
C SER A 394 13.49 21.74 -27.49
N GLN A 395 13.64 22.91 -26.84
CA GLN A 395 12.98 23.18 -25.54
C GLN A 395 11.57 23.79 -25.67
N GLU A 396 11.20 24.36 -26.82
CA GLU A 396 9.90 25.02 -27.02
C GLU A 396 8.70 24.06 -27.04
N GLY A 397 8.94 22.75 -27.24
CA GLY A 397 7.87 21.74 -27.35
C GLY A 397 7.36 21.13 -26.04
N PHE A 398 8.03 21.34 -24.90
CA PHE A 398 7.70 20.62 -23.65
C PHE A 398 7.31 21.59 -22.52
N HIS A 399 6.01 21.81 -22.36
CA HIS A 399 5.42 22.60 -21.29
C HIS A 399 4.39 21.77 -20.51
N PHE A 400 4.85 21.02 -19.50
CA PHE A 400 3.97 20.38 -18.53
C PHE A 400 3.76 21.27 -17.31
N ASN A 401 2.50 21.59 -17.02
CA ASN A 401 2.05 22.18 -15.76
C ASN A 401 1.40 21.09 -14.91
N THR A 402 1.71 21.00 -13.62
CA THR A 402 1.14 19.99 -12.72
C THR A 402 -0.36 20.08 -12.57
N ARG A 403 -0.93 21.29 -12.66
CA ARG A 403 -2.39 21.49 -12.72
C ARG A 403 -3.01 20.82 -13.94
N GLU A 404 -2.28 20.72 -15.05
CA GLU A 404 -2.77 20.14 -16.30
C GLU A 404 -2.54 18.64 -16.40
N LEU A 405 -1.45 18.13 -15.84
CA LEU A 405 -1.25 16.68 -15.63
C LEU A 405 -2.37 16.07 -14.77
N LEU A 406 -2.95 16.87 -13.87
CA LEU A 406 -4.07 16.53 -13.00
C LEU A 406 -5.41 17.12 -13.47
N LYS A 407 -5.53 17.67 -14.70
CA LYS A 407 -6.84 17.99 -15.30
C LYS A 407 -7.60 16.70 -15.61
N ILE A 408 -8.91 16.72 -15.43
CA ILE A 408 -9.80 15.61 -15.79
C ILE A 408 -10.35 15.87 -17.20
N PRO A 409 -10.35 14.88 -18.10
CA PRO A 409 -10.94 15.04 -19.43
C PRO A 409 -12.39 15.54 -19.39
N GLY A 410 -12.77 16.40 -20.34
CA GLY A 410 -14.14 16.90 -20.48
C GLY A 410 -14.53 18.09 -19.58
N GLN A 411 -13.73 18.48 -18.58
CA GLN A 411 -14.05 19.63 -17.72
C GLN A 411 -13.84 20.98 -18.44
N GLN A 412 -14.86 21.43 -19.17
CA GLN A 412 -14.99 22.79 -19.68
C GLN A 412 -15.30 23.80 -18.55
N THR A 413 -15.10 25.09 -18.80
CA THR A 413 -15.72 26.15 -17.98
C THR A 413 -17.24 25.93 -17.91
N ASN A 414 -17.84 26.15 -16.74
CA ASN A 414 -19.26 25.95 -16.44
C ASN A 414 -19.77 24.49 -16.57
N TRP A 415 -18.92 23.46 -16.64
CA TRP A 415 -19.36 22.06 -16.78
C TRP A 415 -20.38 21.60 -15.72
N ARG A 416 -20.30 22.10 -14.48
CA ARG A 416 -21.29 21.78 -13.43
C ARG A 416 -22.71 22.29 -13.78
N GLN A 417 -22.83 23.42 -14.48
CA GLN A 417 -24.13 23.93 -14.95
C GLN A 417 -24.69 23.06 -16.09
N HIS A 418 -23.83 22.55 -16.97
CA HIS A 418 -24.23 21.59 -18.03
C HIS A 418 -24.57 20.19 -17.47
N ALA A 419 -24.09 19.85 -16.27
CA ALA A 419 -24.45 18.62 -15.58
C ALA A 419 -25.81 18.70 -14.87
N GLN A 420 -26.29 19.91 -14.53
CA GLN A 420 -27.59 20.10 -13.88
C GLN A 420 -28.75 19.91 -14.84
N MET A 421 -29.67 18.99 -14.52
CA MET A 421 -30.91 18.82 -15.28
C MET A 421 -31.95 19.91 -14.99
N PHE A 422 -31.83 20.58 -13.83
CA PHE A 422 -32.68 21.68 -13.40
C PHE A 422 -31.83 22.87 -12.92
N LYS A 423 -32.21 24.09 -13.30
CA LYS A 423 -31.60 25.30 -12.75
C LYS A 423 -31.99 25.43 -11.28
N THR A 424 -31.00 25.52 -10.39
CA THR A 424 -31.22 25.79 -8.96
C THR A 424 -30.71 27.18 -8.60
N SER A 425 -31.25 27.75 -7.52
CA SER A 425 -30.78 29.03 -6.98
C SER A 425 -29.33 28.91 -6.49
N PRO A 426 -28.46 29.93 -6.63
CA PRO A 426 -27.09 29.88 -6.13
C PRO A 426 -27.06 29.66 -4.60
N THR A 427 -26.66 28.46 -4.17
CA THR A 427 -26.57 28.10 -2.75
C THR A 427 -25.23 28.53 -2.16
N LEU A 428 -25.26 29.15 -0.98
CA LEU A 428 -24.09 29.24 -0.11
C LEU A 428 -23.64 27.82 0.31
N PRO A 429 -22.33 27.58 0.56
CA PRO A 429 -21.84 26.27 0.98
C PRO A 429 -22.50 25.81 2.28
N ARG A 430 -23.14 24.63 2.27
CA ARG A 430 -23.89 24.10 3.42
C ARG A 430 -23.01 23.24 4.34
N TYR A 431 -23.57 22.60 5.36
CA TYR A 431 -22.79 21.73 6.25
C TYR A 431 -22.46 20.38 5.57
N LEU A 432 -23.46 19.72 4.97
CA LEU A 432 -23.34 18.37 4.41
C LEU A 432 -23.94 18.25 3.00
N THR A 433 -23.16 17.77 2.05
CA THR A 433 -23.70 17.26 0.78
C THR A 433 -23.91 15.75 0.89
N ILE A 434 -25.08 15.24 0.49
CA ILE A 434 -25.40 13.80 0.44
C ILE A 434 -25.52 13.39 -1.03
N GLY A 435 -24.59 12.59 -1.54
CA GLY A 435 -24.63 12.13 -2.93
C GLY A 435 -25.32 10.77 -3.09
N ILE A 436 -26.28 10.71 -4.01
CA ILE A 436 -27.11 9.53 -4.29
C ILE A 436 -27.06 9.20 -5.80
N PRO A 437 -26.23 8.23 -6.23
CA PRO A 437 -26.21 7.74 -7.59
C PRO A 437 -27.31 6.69 -7.79
N THR A 438 -28.14 6.84 -8.84
CA THR A 438 -29.21 5.90 -9.18
C THR A 438 -29.14 5.47 -10.65
N VAL A 439 -29.50 4.22 -10.92
CA VAL A 439 -29.49 3.56 -12.23
C VAL A 439 -30.74 2.67 -12.38
N ARG A 440 -31.09 2.31 -13.62
CA ARG A 440 -32.28 1.51 -13.91
C ARG A 440 -32.11 0.06 -13.45
N ARG A 441 -32.69 -0.29 -12.30
CA ARG A 441 -32.97 -1.68 -11.92
C ARG A 441 -34.10 -2.28 -12.78
N GLN A 442 -34.08 -3.60 -12.97
CA GLN A 442 -35.08 -4.30 -13.80
C GLN A 442 -36.43 -4.56 -13.10
N LYS A 443 -36.44 -4.73 -11.77
CA LYS A 443 -37.60 -5.25 -11.03
C LYS A 443 -38.30 -4.25 -10.09
N THR A 444 -37.55 -3.33 -9.49
CA THR A 444 -38.05 -2.40 -8.46
C THR A 444 -37.09 -1.21 -8.32
N SER A 445 -37.50 -0.13 -7.67
CA SER A 445 -36.66 1.03 -7.36
C SER A 445 -36.88 1.48 -5.91
N TYR A 446 -35.80 1.51 -5.14
CA TYR A 446 -35.77 1.94 -3.73
C TYR A 446 -35.43 3.43 -3.57
N PHE A 447 -35.19 4.13 -4.69
CA PHE A 447 -34.66 5.48 -4.71
C PHE A 447 -35.57 6.50 -3.98
N PHE A 448 -36.89 6.43 -4.21
CA PHE A 448 -37.83 7.34 -3.55
C PHE A 448 -37.97 7.05 -2.05
N GLU A 449 -37.88 5.79 -1.62
CA GLU A 449 -37.87 5.41 -0.20
C GLU A 449 -36.61 5.94 0.51
N THR A 450 -35.46 5.88 -0.18
CA THR A 450 -34.19 6.43 0.29
C THR A 450 -34.23 7.95 0.46
N VAL A 451 -34.73 8.68 -0.54
CA VAL A 451 -34.86 10.15 -0.47
C VAL A 451 -35.91 10.56 0.57
N ASP A 452 -37.06 9.88 0.64
CA ASP A 452 -38.07 10.15 1.66
C ASP A 452 -37.55 9.90 3.07
N SER A 453 -36.76 8.84 3.30
CA SER A 453 -36.10 8.58 4.58
C SER A 453 -35.17 9.72 4.97
N LEU A 454 -34.31 10.20 4.07
CA LEU A 454 -33.41 11.33 4.35
C LEU A 454 -34.14 12.66 4.67
N LEU A 455 -35.32 12.88 4.08
CA LEU A 455 -36.10 14.10 4.27
C LEU A 455 -36.97 14.01 5.54
N ASN A 456 -37.69 12.91 5.75
CA ASN A 456 -38.60 12.72 6.87
C ASN A 456 -37.87 12.49 8.21
N CYS A 457 -36.62 12.01 8.17
CA CYS A 457 -35.79 11.81 9.36
C CYS A 457 -34.96 13.06 9.76
N THR A 458 -35.29 14.24 9.23
CA THR A 458 -34.70 15.53 9.65
C THR A 458 -35.78 16.62 9.71
N THR A 459 -35.46 17.80 10.23
CA THR A 459 -36.39 18.92 10.37
C THR A 459 -36.11 20.00 9.33
N ASP A 460 -37.11 20.82 8.97
CA ASP A 460 -36.96 21.90 7.98
C ASP A 460 -35.82 22.86 8.31
N ALA A 461 -35.69 23.24 9.58
CA ALA A 461 -34.60 24.07 10.11
C ALA A 461 -33.19 23.40 10.03
N LYS A 462 -33.13 22.12 9.66
CA LYS A 462 -31.90 21.35 9.41
C LYS A 462 -31.73 20.96 7.95
N LEU A 463 -32.79 21.01 7.12
CA LEU A 463 -32.69 20.87 5.67
C LEU A 463 -31.89 22.01 5.02
N SER A 464 -31.83 23.19 5.64
CA SER A 464 -30.96 24.31 5.24
C SER A 464 -29.46 24.00 5.34
N ASP A 465 -29.07 22.99 6.13
CA ASP A 465 -27.67 22.55 6.27
C ASP A 465 -27.28 21.44 5.29
N ILE A 466 -28.22 20.94 4.48
CA ILE A 466 -28.04 19.78 3.61
C ILE A 466 -28.22 20.15 2.13
N VAL A 467 -27.35 19.64 1.24
CA VAL A 467 -27.63 19.50 -0.20
C VAL A 467 -27.71 18.02 -0.55
N ILE A 468 -28.81 17.53 -1.11
CA ILE A 468 -28.88 16.17 -1.67
C ILE A 468 -28.56 16.25 -3.17
N VAL A 469 -27.53 15.55 -3.64
CA VAL A 469 -27.16 15.48 -5.06
C VAL A 469 -27.58 14.12 -5.61
N ILE A 470 -28.69 14.10 -6.34
CA ILE A 470 -29.18 12.93 -7.08
C ILE A 470 -28.46 12.88 -8.42
N PHE A 471 -27.72 11.81 -8.68
CA PHE A 471 -27.09 11.57 -9.96
C PHE A 471 -27.81 10.46 -10.73
N LEU A 472 -28.46 10.82 -11.83
CA LEU A 472 -29.06 9.87 -12.76
C LEU A 472 -27.95 9.31 -13.66
N ALA A 473 -27.33 8.23 -13.19
CA ALA A 473 -26.10 7.69 -13.78
C ALA A 473 -26.35 6.71 -14.95
N ASP A 474 -27.61 6.42 -15.31
CA ASP A 474 -27.92 5.48 -16.38
C ASP A 474 -27.58 6.05 -17.78
N PHE A 475 -27.20 5.18 -18.72
CA PHE A 475 -26.97 5.60 -20.12
C PHE A 475 -28.27 5.71 -20.93
N ASN A 476 -29.41 5.21 -20.41
CA ASN A 476 -30.71 5.33 -21.05
C ASN A 476 -31.30 6.75 -20.83
N ASN A 477 -31.16 7.61 -21.83
CA ASN A 477 -31.65 8.99 -21.77
C ASN A 477 -33.17 9.09 -21.52
N THR A 478 -33.98 8.20 -22.08
CA THR A 478 -35.44 8.19 -21.85
C THR A 478 -35.77 7.96 -20.38
N TRP A 479 -35.16 6.95 -19.75
CA TRP A 479 -35.31 6.66 -18.33
C TRP A 479 -34.85 7.83 -17.45
N LYS A 480 -33.74 8.51 -17.82
CA LYS A 480 -33.28 9.70 -17.09
C LYS A 480 -34.31 10.83 -17.14
N GLN A 481 -34.90 11.12 -18.31
CA GLN A 481 -35.91 12.18 -18.44
C GLN A 481 -37.24 11.83 -17.75
N GLU A 482 -37.67 10.56 -17.78
CA GLU A 482 -38.79 10.07 -16.99
C GLU A 482 -38.54 10.21 -15.47
N MET A 483 -37.36 9.80 -15.00
CA MET A 483 -36.99 9.84 -13.59
C MET A 483 -36.84 11.29 -13.10
N ALA A 484 -36.20 12.15 -13.89
CA ALA A 484 -36.12 13.58 -13.64
C ALA A 484 -37.53 14.20 -13.51
N THR A 485 -38.47 13.85 -14.41
CA THR A 485 -39.86 14.33 -14.33
C THR A 485 -40.55 13.86 -13.04
N LYS A 486 -40.38 12.59 -12.64
CA LYS A 486 -40.91 12.06 -11.38
C LYS A 486 -40.31 12.74 -10.15
N ILE A 487 -39.01 13.06 -10.18
CA ILE A 487 -38.30 13.82 -9.13
C ILE A 487 -38.83 15.26 -9.05
N ARG A 488 -39.01 15.95 -10.19
CA ARG A 488 -39.58 17.31 -10.23
C ARG A 488 -40.97 17.34 -9.60
N ASN A 489 -41.86 16.47 -10.06
CA ASN A 489 -43.26 16.45 -9.62
C ASN A 489 -43.42 16.13 -8.12
N LYS A 490 -42.42 15.51 -7.48
CA LYS A 490 -42.46 15.14 -6.05
C LYS A 490 -41.72 16.14 -5.13
N TYR A 491 -40.67 16.78 -5.61
CA TYR A 491 -39.75 17.57 -4.78
C TYR A 491 -39.50 19.00 -5.29
N GLU A 492 -40.42 19.57 -6.09
CA GLU A 492 -40.28 20.88 -6.77
C GLU A 492 -39.73 22.00 -5.87
N ASN A 493 -40.29 22.21 -4.69
CA ASN A 493 -39.85 23.24 -3.74
C ASN A 493 -38.39 23.03 -3.28
N LEU A 494 -37.97 21.77 -3.07
CA LEU A 494 -36.61 21.43 -2.64
C LEU A 494 -35.59 21.59 -3.79
N LEU A 495 -36.02 21.43 -5.04
CA LEU A 495 -35.21 21.74 -6.22
C LEU A 495 -35.02 23.26 -6.37
N PHE A 496 -36.10 24.03 -6.28
CA PHE A 496 -36.07 25.49 -6.40
C PHE A 496 -35.18 26.14 -5.33
N ASN A 497 -35.30 25.69 -4.08
CA ASN A 497 -34.50 26.13 -2.94
C ASN A 497 -33.06 25.57 -2.91
N GLY A 498 -32.67 24.74 -3.88
CA GLY A 498 -31.33 24.15 -3.95
C GLY A 498 -31.01 23.16 -2.80
N ASN A 499 -32.02 22.65 -2.10
CA ASN A 499 -31.85 21.53 -1.16
C ASN A 499 -31.60 20.22 -1.92
N ILE A 500 -32.11 20.10 -3.15
CA ILE A 500 -31.90 18.96 -4.04
C ILE A 500 -31.31 19.45 -5.37
N HIS A 501 -30.20 18.83 -5.79
CA HIS A 501 -29.62 18.96 -7.12
C HIS A 501 -29.85 17.65 -7.88
N VAL A 502 -30.30 17.72 -9.14
CA VAL A 502 -30.41 16.56 -10.04
C VAL A 502 -29.43 16.74 -11.18
N ILE A 503 -28.52 15.77 -11.34
CA ILE A 503 -27.45 15.82 -12.32
C ILE A 503 -27.43 14.59 -13.24
N GLU A 504 -26.86 14.77 -14.43
CA GLU A 504 -26.47 13.70 -15.32
C GLU A 504 -25.04 13.92 -15.87
N ALA A 505 -24.41 12.85 -16.34
CA ALA A 505 -23.07 12.88 -16.91
C ALA A 505 -23.16 12.71 -18.43
N GLN A 506 -22.46 13.55 -19.18
CA GLN A 506 -22.30 13.41 -20.62
C GLN A 506 -21.43 12.18 -20.93
N ARG A 507 -21.70 11.50 -22.05
CA ARG A 507 -21.01 10.24 -22.40
C ARG A 507 -19.49 10.40 -22.49
N ASP A 508 -19.01 11.57 -22.92
CA ASP A 508 -17.58 11.85 -23.13
C ASP A 508 -16.79 12.06 -21.82
N PHE A 509 -17.47 12.15 -20.66
CA PHE A 509 -16.80 12.04 -19.36
C PHE A 509 -16.30 10.61 -19.09
N TYR A 510 -16.95 9.60 -19.67
CA TYR A 510 -16.61 8.21 -19.41
C TYR A 510 -15.40 7.78 -20.26
N PRO A 511 -14.36 7.17 -19.65
CA PRO A 511 -13.35 6.43 -20.38
C PRO A 511 -13.98 5.18 -21.05
N LYS A 512 -13.20 4.47 -21.86
CA LYS A 512 -13.66 3.22 -22.51
C LYS A 512 -14.09 2.20 -21.44
N LEU A 513 -15.24 1.58 -21.63
CA LEU A 513 -15.81 0.58 -20.72
C LEU A 513 -15.88 -0.81 -21.38
N ASP A 514 -15.01 -1.05 -22.36
CA ASP A 514 -15.06 -2.15 -23.31
C ASP A 514 -13.61 -2.64 -23.53
N ASN A 515 -13.39 -3.96 -23.59
CA ASN A 515 -12.04 -4.56 -23.56
C ASN A 515 -11.25 -4.20 -22.28
N LEU A 516 -11.92 -4.21 -21.12
CA LEU A 516 -11.32 -3.95 -19.82
C LEU A 516 -10.44 -5.13 -19.36
N GLU A 517 -9.43 -4.87 -18.55
CA GLU A 517 -8.58 -5.93 -17.98
C GLU A 517 -9.34 -6.73 -16.90
N HIS A 518 -9.37 -8.05 -17.06
CA HIS A 518 -9.90 -8.99 -16.07
C HIS A 518 -8.90 -9.18 -14.92
N THR A 519 -8.85 -8.20 -14.02
CA THR A 519 -8.06 -8.24 -12.77
C THR A 519 -8.59 -9.27 -11.77
N PHE A 520 -9.87 -9.59 -11.84
CA PHE A 520 -10.53 -10.65 -11.07
C PHE A 520 -11.12 -11.69 -12.03
N ASN A 521 -11.52 -12.85 -11.51
CA ASN A 521 -12.34 -13.83 -12.22
C ASN A 521 -13.82 -13.38 -12.36
N ASP A 522 -14.01 -12.09 -12.66
CA ASP A 522 -15.27 -11.43 -12.95
C ASP A 522 -15.67 -11.69 -14.41
N SER A 523 -16.98 -11.79 -14.68
CA SER A 523 -17.50 -11.68 -16.06
C SER A 523 -17.19 -10.30 -16.66
N GLU A 524 -17.23 -10.19 -17.99
CA GLU A 524 -17.08 -8.89 -18.67
C GLU A 524 -18.17 -7.91 -18.22
N GLU A 525 -19.42 -8.35 -18.11
CA GLU A 525 -20.54 -7.55 -17.60
C GLU A 525 -20.27 -7.02 -16.18
N ARG A 526 -19.83 -7.88 -15.25
CA ARG A 526 -19.50 -7.46 -13.88
C ARG A 526 -18.29 -6.52 -13.84
N THR A 527 -17.28 -6.76 -14.68
CA THR A 527 -16.09 -5.89 -14.82
C THR A 527 -16.48 -4.51 -15.33
N LYS A 528 -17.34 -4.45 -16.34
CA LYS A 528 -17.92 -3.23 -16.92
C LYS A 528 -18.79 -2.49 -15.92
N TRP A 529 -19.62 -3.20 -15.16
CA TRP A 529 -20.46 -2.64 -14.09
C TRP A 529 -19.62 -1.96 -13.00
N ARG A 530 -18.62 -2.64 -12.41
CA ARG A 530 -17.78 -2.03 -11.36
C ARG A 530 -16.95 -0.85 -11.88
N SER A 531 -16.48 -0.94 -13.12
CA SER A 531 -15.64 0.10 -13.72
C SER A 531 -16.46 1.33 -14.12
N LYS A 532 -17.73 1.15 -14.49
CA LYS A 532 -18.69 2.25 -14.61
C LYS A 532 -18.97 2.90 -13.25
N GLN A 533 -19.25 2.12 -12.20
CA GLN A 533 -19.54 2.63 -10.84
C GLN A 533 -18.40 3.51 -10.30
N ASN A 534 -17.14 3.14 -10.52
CA ASN A 534 -15.96 3.95 -10.20
C ASN A 534 -16.01 5.35 -10.84
N VAL A 535 -16.35 5.42 -12.13
CA VAL A 535 -16.47 6.68 -12.89
C VAL A 535 -17.70 7.47 -12.45
N ASP A 536 -18.81 6.77 -12.15
CA ASP A 536 -20.05 7.38 -11.68
C ASP A 536 -19.83 8.13 -10.36
N TYR A 537 -19.20 7.48 -9.39
CA TYR A 537 -18.93 8.07 -8.07
C TYR A 537 -17.93 9.22 -8.20
N ALA A 538 -16.90 9.07 -9.04
CA ALA A 538 -15.96 10.16 -9.32
C ALA A 538 -16.65 11.40 -9.92
N PHE A 539 -17.60 11.25 -10.85
CA PHE A 539 -18.38 12.36 -11.40
C PHE A 539 -19.17 13.09 -10.30
N LEU A 540 -19.89 12.32 -9.48
CA LEU A 540 -20.70 12.81 -8.37
C LEU A 540 -19.87 13.60 -7.36
N TRP A 541 -18.68 13.13 -6.99
CA TRP A 541 -17.76 13.83 -6.09
C TRP A 541 -17.20 15.13 -6.70
N LEU A 542 -16.86 15.14 -7.99
CA LEU A 542 -16.34 16.33 -8.68
C LEU A 542 -17.39 17.43 -8.82
N TYR A 543 -18.66 17.06 -8.95
CA TYR A 543 -19.78 17.99 -8.91
C TYR A 543 -20.02 18.50 -7.48
N SER A 544 -19.93 17.60 -6.50
CA SER A 544 -20.24 17.87 -5.09
C SER A 544 -19.16 18.61 -4.31
N ALA A 545 -17.92 18.63 -4.81
CA ALA A 545 -16.84 19.43 -4.23
C ALA A 545 -17.25 20.90 -4.07
N ASP A 546 -16.92 21.48 -2.92
CA ASP A 546 -17.20 22.87 -2.55
C ASP A 546 -18.70 23.24 -2.37
N LEU A 547 -19.66 22.31 -2.58
CA LEU A 547 -21.09 22.57 -2.30
C LEU A 547 -21.41 22.63 -0.80
N SER A 548 -20.60 21.98 0.03
CA SER A 548 -20.74 21.92 1.50
C SER A 548 -19.37 21.74 2.16
N LYS A 549 -19.29 21.91 3.49
CA LYS A 549 -18.09 21.62 4.30
C LYS A 549 -17.71 20.13 4.28
N PHE A 550 -18.70 19.25 4.34
CA PHE A 550 -18.55 17.79 4.30
C PHE A 550 -19.40 17.17 3.18
N TYR A 551 -19.04 15.95 2.81
CA TYR A 551 -19.78 15.13 1.85
C TYR A 551 -19.98 13.72 2.38
N MET A 552 -21.18 13.16 2.18
CA MET A 552 -21.52 11.76 2.45
C MET A 552 -21.90 11.04 1.17
N GLN A 553 -21.26 9.90 0.90
CA GLN A 553 -21.75 8.94 -0.08
C GLN A 553 -22.82 8.05 0.55
N ILE A 554 -23.93 7.84 -0.15
CA ILE A 554 -24.83 6.70 0.05
C ILE A 554 -25.15 6.02 -1.29
N GLU A 555 -25.95 4.96 -1.23
CA GLU A 555 -26.52 4.25 -2.39
C GLU A 555 -28.04 4.53 -2.45
N ASP A 556 -28.73 4.20 -3.55
CA ASP A 556 -30.16 4.53 -3.76
C ASP A 556 -31.15 3.49 -3.19
N ASP A 557 -30.68 2.65 -2.25
CA ASP A 557 -31.43 1.62 -1.54
C ASP A 557 -31.07 1.57 -0.04
N VAL A 558 -31.20 2.72 0.63
CA VAL A 558 -30.75 2.96 2.01
C VAL A 558 -31.84 3.62 2.87
N PHE A 559 -32.02 3.15 4.11
CA PHE A 559 -32.88 3.75 5.14
C PHE A 559 -32.03 4.35 6.27
N THR A 560 -32.49 5.44 6.91
CA THR A 560 -31.81 6.08 8.07
C THR A 560 -32.76 6.36 9.25
N ILE A 561 -32.18 6.79 10.37
CA ILE A 561 -32.89 7.10 11.62
C ILE A 561 -33.20 8.59 11.76
N SER A 562 -34.18 8.94 12.59
CA SER A 562 -34.50 10.32 12.94
C SER A 562 -33.29 11.05 13.56
N GLY A 563 -33.05 12.30 13.18
CA GLY A 563 -31.94 13.11 13.72
C GLY A 563 -30.54 12.69 13.23
N TYR A 564 -30.42 11.90 12.16
CA TYR A 564 -29.13 11.41 11.63
C TYR A 564 -28.09 12.52 11.42
N LEU A 565 -28.50 13.73 11.01
CA LEU A 565 -27.60 14.87 10.82
C LEU A 565 -26.90 15.28 12.13
N ASP A 566 -27.61 15.22 13.26
CA ASP A 566 -27.03 15.58 14.57
C ASP A 566 -26.02 14.52 15.03
N VAL A 567 -26.31 13.24 14.78
CA VAL A 567 -25.37 12.13 15.01
C VAL A 567 -24.11 12.28 14.16
N ILE A 568 -24.24 12.67 12.89
CA ILE A 568 -23.11 12.96 12.00
C ILE A 568 -22.30 14.17 12.52
N LYS A 569 -22.98 15.27 12.88
CA LYS A 569 -22.34 16.49 13.43
C LYS A 569 -21.57 16.20 14.73
N LYS A 570 -22.18 15.45 15.65
CA LYS A 570 -21.57 15.02 16.93
C LYS A 570 -20.34 14.16 16.68
N PHE A 571 -20.47 13.08 15.90
CA PHE A 571 -19.34 12.18 15.63
C PHE A 571 -18.19 12.86 14.89
N ILE A 572 -18.47 13.82 14.00
CA ILE A 572 -17.44 14.68 13.38
C ILE A 572 -16.72 15.57 14.42
N ALA A 573 -17.45 16.14 15.37
CA ALA A 573 -16.89 17.03 16.40
C ALA A 573 -16.10 16.27 17.49
N GLU A 574 -16.38 14.98 17.68
CA GLU A 574 -15.67 14.08 18.60
C GLU A 574 -14.28 13.65 18.09
N GLN A 575 -13.95 13.88 16.81
CA GLN A 575 -12.66 13.49 16.25
C GLN A 575 -11.55 14.49 16.62
N THR A 576 -10.58 14.06 17.45
CA THR A 576 -9.39 14.84 17.80
C THR A 576 -8.27 14.74 16.77
N ASP A 577 -8.15 13.59 16.10
CA ASP A 577 -7.10 13.30 15.14
C ASP A 577 -7.51 13.63 13.69
N ASN A 578 -6.52 13.81 12.80
CA ASN A 578 -6.77 13.97 11.36
C ASN A 578 -7.37 12.69 10.77
N TRP A 579 -8.51 12.82 10.09
CA TRP A 579 -9.19 11.72 9.40
C TRP A 579 -9.39 12.02 7.91
N THR A 580 -9.53 10.95 7.12
CA THR A 580 -9.81 10.98 5.68
C THR A 580 -11.27 10.60 5.41
N CYS A 581 -11.78 9.58 6.10
CA CYS A 581 -13.13 9.04 5.95
C CYS A 581 -13.70 8.58 7.31
N LEU A 582 -14.90 9.05 7.65
CA LEU A 582 -15.71 8.53 8.75
C LEU A 582 -16.84 7.66 8.19
N GLU A 583 -17.22 6.60 8.90
CA GLU A 583 -18.17 5.61 8.41
C GLU A 583 -19.41 5.49 9.31
N PHE A 584 -20.58 5.63 8.71
CA PHE A 584 -21.89 5.55 9.38
C PHE A 584 -22.69 4.30 8.97
N SER A 585 -22.13 3.48 8.09
CA SER A 585 -22.49 2.06 7.87
C SER A 585 -21.22 1.24 7.59
N THR A 586 -21.22 -0.02 8.03
CA THR A 586 -20.14 -0.97 7.74
C THR A 586 -20.23 -1.57 6.33
N MET A 587 -21.39 -1.49 5.68
CA MET A 587 -21.66 -2.03 4.36
C MET A 587 -21.15 -1.13 3.23
N GLY A 588 -20.63 -1.76 2.17
CA GLY A 588 -20.31 -1.16 0.86
C GLY A 588 -19.73 0.26 0.93
N PHE A 589 -20.30 1.16 0.14
CA PHE A 589 -19.99 2.58 0.16
C PHE A 589 -21.08 3.43 0.85
N ILE A 590 -21.95 2.80 1.64
CA ILE A 590 -23.04 3.47 2.36
C ILE A 590 -22.46 4.27 3.54
N GLY A 591 -22.92 5.52 3.70
CA GLY A 591 -22.62 6.35 4.87
C GLY A 591 -21.14 6.72 5.01
N LYS A 592 -20.41 6.89 3.89
CA LYS A 592 -18.97 7.22 3.89
C LYS A 592 -18.79 8.74 3.81
N VAL A 593 -18.29 9.36 4.87
CA VAL A 593 -18.20 10.82 5.04
C VAL A 593 -16.76 11.31 4.87
N PHE A 594 -16.58 12.31 4.00
CA PHE A 594 -15.30 12.93 3.65
C PHE A 594 -15.36 14.46 3.85
N HIS A 595 -14.21 15.09 4.04
CA HIS A 595 -14.10 16.54 3.85
C HIS A 595 -14.24 16.90 2.36
N SER A 596 -15.09 17.87 2.02
CA SER A 596 -15.39 18.18 0.60
C SER A 596 -14.17 18.60 -0.23
N LYS A 597 -13.19 19.26 0.41
CA LYS A 597 -11.89 19.64 -0.20
C LYS A 597 -11.08 18.45 -0.74
N GLU A 598 -11.27 17.25 -0.20
CA GLU A 598 -10.53 16.05 -0.60
C GLU A 598 -11.22 15.30 -1.75
N LEU A 599 -12.47 15.66 -2.11
CA LEU A 599 -13.26 14.97 -3.15
C LEU A 599 -12.62 15.01 -4.54
N GLU A 600 -11.98 16.11 -4.92
CA GLU A 600 -11.26 16.19 -6.19
C GLU A 600 -10.05 15.22 -6.21
N LYS A 601 -9.36 15.08 -5.08
CA LYS A 601 -8.23 14.14 -4.91
C LYS A 601 -8.71 12.68 -4.94
N LEU A 602 -9.81 12.39 -4.24
CA LEU A 602 -10.47 11.08 -4.23
C LEU A 602 -10.93 10.70 -5.64
N ALA A 603 -11.70 11.55 -6.31
CA ALA A 603 -12.19 11.32 -7.67
C ALA A 603 -11.06 11.08 -8.67
N LYS A 604 -9.98 11.87 -8.63
CA LYS A 604 -8.81 11.64 -9.49
C LYS A 604 -8.13 10.30 -9.21
N THR A 605 -8.05 9.90 -7.94
CA THR A 605 -7.50 8.59 -7.54
C THR A 605 -8.35 7.46 -8.13
N ILE A 606 -9.68 7.52 -7.98
CA ILE A 606 -10.58 6.50 -8.53
C ILE A 606 -10.55 6.48 -10.06
N LEU A 607 -10.53 7.63 -10.74
CA LEU A 607 -10.43 7.71 -12.21
C LEU A 607 -9.10 7.17 -12.77
N ILE A 608 -8.02 7.23 -12.01
CA ILE A 608 -6.72 6.64 -12.39
C ILE A 608 -6.79 5.09 -12.39
N PHE A 609 -7.62 4.50 -11.54
CA PHE A 609 -7.70 3.04 -11.32
C PHE A 609 -9.08 2.43 -11.61
N TYR A 610 -9.97 3.15 -12.30
CA TYR A 610 -11.38 2.78 -12.50
C TYR A 610 -11.56 1.38 -13.11
N ASP A 611 -10.60 0.91 -13.89
CA ASP A 611 -10.57 -0.40 -14.53
C ASP A 611 -10.05 -1.52 -13.62
N LYS A 612 -9.26 -1.19 -12.59
CA LYS A 612 -8.47 -2.18 -11.83
C LYS A 612 -9.23 -2.86 -10.69
N GLN A 613 -9.91 -2.11 -9.83
CA GLN A 613 -10.66 -2.67 -8.68
C GLN A 613 -12.00 -1.96 -8.47
N PRO A 614 -13.01 -2.60 -7.86
CA PRO A 614 -14.25 -1.91 -7.47
C PRO A 614 -13.99 -0.80 -6.43
N VAL A 615 -14.92 0.15 -6.35
CA VAL A 615 -14.78 1.39 -5.59
C VAL A 615 -14.54 1.14 -4.09
N ASP A 616 -15.13 0.06 -3.56
CA ASP A 616 -15.01 -0.41 -2.16
C ASP A 616 -13.56 -0.72 -1.73
N PHE A 617 -12.69 -1.18 -2.64
CA PHE A 617 -11.27 -1.36 -2.32
C PHE A 617 -10.47 -0.09 -2.60
N LEU A 618 -10.78 0.63 -3.69
CA LEU A 618 -10.00 1.80 -4.08
C LEU A 618 -10.08 2.95 -3.06
N PHE A 619 -11.20 3.14 -2.35
CA PHE A 619 -11.24 4.14 -1.26
C PHE A 619 -10.48 3.69 0.00
N MET A 620 -10.37 2.38 0.27
CA MET A 620 -9.51 1.89 1.35
C MET A 620 -8.04 2.19 1.05
N TYR A 621 -7.60 2.02 -0.21
CA TYR A 621 -6.29 2.49 -0.65
C TYR A 621 -6.15 4.02 -0.54
N PHE A 622 -7.18 4.82 -0.89
CA PHE A 622 -7.16 6.27 -0.68
C PHE A 622 -6.98 6.65 0.80
N ASN A 623 -7.69 6.00 1.72
CA ASN A 623 -7.53 6.22 3.15
C ASN A 623 -6.12 5.86 3.62
N HIS A 624 -5.59 4.70 3.20
CA HIS A 624 -4.21 4.28 3.51
C HIS A 624 -3.16 5.25 2.96
N LEU A 625 -3.39 5.81 1.76
CA LEU A 625 -2.50 6.78 1.14
C LEU A 625 -2.47 8.11 1.91
N ASN A 626 -3.61 8.55 2.42
CA ASN A 626 -3.74 9.69 3.35
C ASN A 626 -3.51 9.27 4.83
N LEU A 627 -2.84 8.14 5.07
CA LEU A 627 -2.36 7.63 6.37
C LEU A 627 -3.45 7.15 7.36
N GLN A 628 -4.73 7.19 7.01
CA GLN A 628 -5.78 6.52 7.77
C GLN A 628 -5.77 5.02 7.48
N GLY A 629 -4.95 4.27 8.23
CA GLY A 629 -4.85 2.81 8.10
C GLY A 629 -6.09 2.03 8.59
N ALA A 630 -6.84 2.59 9.54
CA ALA A 630 -7.99 1.96 10.20
C ALA A 630 -9.33 2.59 9.81
N ARG A 631 -10.40 1.79 9.84
CA ARG A 631 -11.79 2.27 9.64
C ARG A 631 -12.28 2.99 10.90
N ILE A 632 -12.74 4.22 10.77
CA ILE A 632 -13.31 5.02 11.88
C ILE A 632 -14.83 4.98 11.72
N ILE A 633 -15.51 4.17 12.54
CA ILE A 633 -16.92 3.80 12.35
C ILE A 633 -17.73 4.29 13.54
N ARG A 634 -18.78 5.10 13.31
CA ARG A 634 -19.77 5.43 14.34
C ARG A 634 -20.56 4.16 14.67
N ARG A 635 -20.60 3.77 15.95
CA ARG A 635 -21.46 2.67 16.43
C ARG A 635 -22.50 3.19 17.44
N PRO A 636 -23.75 2.67 17.42
CA PRO A 636 -24.32 1.84 16.37
C PRO A 636 -24.36 2.56 15.00
N THR A 637 -24.42 1.84 13.89
CA THR A 637 -24.52 2.46 12.57
C THR A 637 -25.94 2.99 12.32
N ILE A 638 -26.06 4.01 11.46
CA ILE A 638 -27.29 4.81 11.30
C ILE A 638 -27.87 4.75 9.88
N PHE A 639 -27.27 3.93 9.01
CA PHE A 639 -27.79 3.64 7.68
C PHE A 639 -27.92 2.13 7.50
N ARG A 640 -29.08 1.68 7.00
CA ARG A 640 -29.40 0.28 6.71
C ARG A 640 -29.65 0.11 5.22
N HIS A 641 -28.99 -0.85 4.59
CA HIS A 641 -29.32 -1.28 3.23
C HIS A 641 -30.69 -1.98 3.20
N ILE A 642 -31.53 -1.64 2.22
CA ILE A 642 -32.85 -2.24 2.00
C ILE A 642 -32.97 -2.93 0.62
N GLY A 643 -31.91 -2.91 -0.18
CA GLY A 643 -31.90 -3.35 -1.58
C GLY A 643 -31.81 -4.85 -1.81
N TYR A 644 -32.94 -5.57 -1.73
CA TYR A 644 -33.00 -7.00 -2.08
C TYR A 644 -32.57 -7.32 -3.52
N HIS A 645 -32.85 -6.41 -4.47
CA HIS A 645 -32.48 -6.53 -5.89
C HIS A 645 -31.40 -5.53 -6.30
N SER A 646 -30.25 -6.04 -6.75
CA SER A 646 -29.13 -5.22 -7.22
C SER A 646 -29.39 -4.60 -8.61
N SER A 647 -28.59 -3.59 -8.96
CA SER A 647 -28.52 -3.04 -10.32
C SER A 647 -27.71 -3.93 -11.27
N LEU A 648 -26.86 -4.83 -10.76
CA LEU A 648 -26.26 -5.90 -11.55
C LEU A 648 -27.31 -7.01 -11.78
N PRO A 649 -27.64 -7.38 -13.04
CA PRO A 649 -28.66 -8.40 -13.31
C PRO A 649 -28.41 -9.73 -12.60
N GLY A 650 -29.48 -10.40 -12.19
CA GLY A 650 -29.43 -11.67 -11.46
C GLY A 650 -28.97 -11.62 -10.00
N LYS A 651 -28.26 -10.57 -9.55
CA LYS A 651 -27.74 -10.45 -8.18
C LYS A 651 -28.82 -9.99 -7.19
N THR A 652 -29.10 -10.83 -6.19
CA THR A 652 -29.85 -10.47 -4.97
C THR A 652 -28.92 -10.16 -3.79
N MET A 653 -29.43 -9.53 -2.74
CA MET A 653 -28.69 -9.28 -1.51
C MET A 653 -29.58 -9.39 -0.27
N ASN A 654 -29.17 -10.20 0.70
CA ASN A 654 -29.81 -10.37 2.02
C ASN A 654 -28.91 -9.90 3.17
N ALA A 655 -27.96 -9.00 2.87
CA ALA A 655 -27.01 -8.52 3.85
C ALA A 655 -27.60 -7.33 4.63
N ALA A 656 -27.51 -7.38 5.95
CA ALA A 656 -27.84 -6.28 6.84
C ALA A 656 -26.56 -5.79 7.55
N ASP A 657 -26.53 -4.52 7.93
CA ASP A 657 -25.42 -3.97 8.71
C ASP A 657 -25.51 -4.50 10.15
N LYS A 658 -24.48 -5.24 10.58
CA LYS A 658 -24.39 -5.87 11.92
C LYS A 658 -24.62 -4.87 13.06
N TYR A 659 -24.29 -3.59 12.85
CA TYR A 659 -24.33 -2.59 13.91
C TYR A 659 -25.50 -1.61 13.79
N PHE A 660 -26.41 -1.79 12.84
CA PHE A 660 -27.48 -0.81 12.64
C PHE A 660 -28.50 -0.87 13.78
N ASP A 661 -28.82 0.30 14.33
CA ASP A 661 -29.84 0.46 15.36
C ASP A 661 -30.79 1.60 14.99
N ASN A 662 -32.09 1.38 15.18
CA ASN A 662 -33.15 2.38 15.05
C ASN A 662 -34.05 2.47 16.29
N PHE A 663 -33.60 1.97 17.44
CA PHE A 663 -34.29 2.13 18.71
C PHE A 663 -34.18 3.57 19.22
N GLU A 664 -35.17 4.38 18.86
CA GLU A 664 -35.47 5.62 19.55
C GLU A 664 -35.70 5.34 21.05
N LYS A 665 -35.00 6.12 21.89
CA LYS A 665 -35.18 6.20 23.33
C LYS A 665 -36.52 6.86 23.61
N SER A 666 -37.49 6.11 24.12
CA SER A 666 -38.89 6.57 24.18
C SER A 666 -39.35 6.94 25.59
N LEU A 667 -38.59 6.58 26.63
CA LEU A 667 -39.01 6.74 28.02
C LEU A 667 -38.66 8.11 28.61
N LYS A 668 -37.63 8.79 28.07
CA LYS A 668 -37.21 10.16 28.46
C LYS A 668 -37.01 10.34 29.97
N GLY A 669 -36.21 9.46 30.58
CA GLY A 669 -35.77 9.63 31.97
C GLY A 669 -34.75 10.77 32.11
N ASP A 670 -34.68 11.35 33.31
CA ASP A 670 -33.72 12.40 33.68
C ASP A 670 -32.28 11.89 33.71
N ASN A 671 -32.10 10.59 34.02
CA ASN A 671 -30.85 9.83 33.95
C ASN A 671 -29.62 10.60 34.49
N PRO A 672 -29.59 10.93 35.80
CA PRO A 672 -28.49 11.70 36.42
C PRO A 672 -27.13 11.01 36.24
N THR A 673 -26.04 11.78 36.32
CA THR A 673 -24.69 11.28 36.01
C THR A 673 -24.30 10.10 36.91
N ALA A 674 -23.84 9.04 36.26
CA ALA A 674 -23.60 7.76 36.89
C ALA A 674 -22.44 7.01 36.24
N LYS A 675 -21.69 6.29 37.07
CA LYS A 675 -20.66 5.33 36.68
C LYS A 675 -21.28 3.94 36.59
N LEU A 676 -21.14 3.32 35.43
CA LEU A 676 -21.81 2.06 35.11
C LEU A 676 -20.83 0.88 35.18
N PHE A 677 -21.26 -0.21 35.81
CA PHE A 677 -20.43 -1.41 35.99
C PHE A 677 -21.25 -2.67 35.75
N THR A 678 -20.61 -3.74 35.26
CA THR A 678 -21.26 -5.04 35.11
C THR A 678 -20.23 -6.17 35.16
N THR A 679 -20.66 -7.35 35.62
CA THR A 679 -19.89 -8.60 35.49
C THR A 679 -20.09 -9.26 34.12
N LEU A 680 -21.15 -8.89 33.39
CA LEU A 680 -21.46 -9.41 32.07
C LEU A 680 -20.34 -9.06 31.08
N LYS A 681 -20.06 -9.98 30.16
CA LYS A 681 -19.06 -9.75 29.12
C LYS A 681 -19.55 -8.69 28.12
N VAL A 682 -19.11 -7.45 28.31
CA VAL A 682 -19.52 -6.28 27.51
C VAL A 682 -19.08 -6.39 26.05
N SER A 683 -19.93 -5.97 25.11
CA SER A 683 -19.53 -5.76 23.72
C SER A 683 -18.86 -4.39 23.53
N THR A 684 -17.69 -4.35 22.89
CA THR A 684 -17.01 -3.11 22.50
C THR A 684 -17.82 -2.24 21.54
N ASP A 685 -18.78 -2.85 20.84
CA ASP A 685 -19.63 -2.19 19.84
C ASP A 685 -21.00 -1.76 20.40
N PHE A 686 -21.36 -2.28 21.57
CA PHE A 686 -22.63 -2.07 22.27
C PHE A 686 -22.41 -2.01 23.80
N PRO A 687 -21.69 -1.01 24.32
CA PRO A 687 -21.32 -0.92 25.73
C PRO A 687 -22.50 -0.46 26.61
N LEU A 688 -22.29 -0.50 27.93
CA LEU A 688 -23.37 -0.36 28.92
C LEU A 688 -23.94 1.07 29.01
N ASP A 689 -23.12 2.07 28.73
CA ASP A 689 -23.50 3.48 28.61
C ASP A 689 -24.56 3.72 27.53
N LEU A 690 -24.55 2.99 26.41
CA LEU A 690 -25.61 3.10 25.40
C LEU A 690 -27.00 2.75 25.93
N ALA A 691 -27.11 1.88 26.95
CA ALA A 691 -28.41 1.57 27.57
C ALA A 691 -28.94 2.72 28.45
N TYR A 692 -28.04 3.51 29.05
CA TYR A 692 -28.34 4.57 30.02
C TYR A 692 -28.33 5.98 29.41
N SER A 693 -27.63 6.18 28.28
CA SER A 693 -27.58 7.46 27.58
C SER A 693 -28.88 7.77 26.83
N ALA A 694 -29.09 9.05 26.53
CA ALA A 694 -30.11 9.52 25.59
C ALA A 694 -29.71 9.35 24.11
N ASP A 695 -28.48 8.89 23.80
CA ASP A 695 -28.06 8.59 22.43
C ASP A 695 -28.71 7.30 21.91
N TYR A 696 -28.81 7.18 20.59
CA TYR A 696 -29.18 5.93 19.92
C TYR A 696 -28.18 4.81 20.23
N GLY A 697 -28.69 3.70 20.76
CA GLY A 697 -27.93 2.52 21.12
C GLY A 697 -28.60 1.66 22.19
N TYR A 698 -28.03 0.48 22.39
CA TYR A 698 -28.35 -0.44 23.47
C TYR A 698 -27.08 -1.13 23.98
N PHE A 699 -27.13 -1.66 25.21
CA PHE A 699 -26.11 -2.57 25.72
C PHE A 699 -26.35 -3.96 25.14
N TRP A 700 -25.31 -4.68 24.71
CA TRP A 700 -25.41 -6.10 24.31
C TRP A 700 -24.28 -6.92 24.93
N SER A 701 -24.63 -8.00 25.64
CA SER A 701 -23.65 -8.94 26.19
C SER A 701 -23.10 -9.90 25.12
N GLN A 702 -21.81 -10.23 25.18
CA GLN A 702 -21.15 -11.22 24.33
C GLN A 702 -21.36 -12.67 24.79
N SER A 703 -22.25 -12.90 25.76
CA SER A 703 -22.54 -14.20 26.38
C SER A 703 -23.90 -14.15 27.07
N ALA A 704 -24.53 -15.32 27.23
CA ALA A 704 -25.76 -15.44 27.99
C ALA A 704 -25.51 -15.17 29.50
N PRO A 705 -26.34 -14.36 30.18
CA PRO A 705 -26.20 -14.10 31.62
C PRO A 705 -26.20 -15.34 32.51
N GLN A 706 -25.34 -15.32 33.52
CA GLN A 706 -25.18 -16.38 34.52
C GLN A 706 -25.83 -15.99 35.86
N VAL A 707 -25.99 -16.97 36.76
CA VAL A 707 -26.50 -16.72 38.12
C VAL A 707 -25.53 -15.80 38.87
N ASN A 708 -26.05 -14.77 39.53
CA ASN A 708 -25.32 -13.71 40.22
C ASN A 708 -24.53 -12.74 39.33
N ASP A 709 -24.71 -12.75 37.99
CA ASP A 709 -24.26 -11.61 37.19
C ASP A 709 -25.00 -10.33 37.64
N THR A 710 -24.33 -9.18 37.53
CA THR A 710 -24.90 -7.89 37.95
C THR A 710 -24.69 -6.77 36.94
N VAL A 711 -25.57 -5.78 37.01
CA VAL A 711 -25.40 -4.45 36.42
C VAL A 711 -25.58 -3.42 37.55
N HIS A 712 -24.68 -2.45 37.66
CA HIS A 712 -24.69 -1.41 38.67
C HIS A 712 -24.71 -0.02 38.00
N ILE A 713 -25.56 0.85 38.52
CA ILE A 713 -25.66 2.27 38.17
C ILE A 713 -25.32 3.03 39.45
N LEU A 714 -24.04 3.40 39.62
CA LEU A 714 -23.57 4.20 40.75
C LEU A 714 -23.71 5.67 40.37
N PHE A 715 -24.62 6.40 41.02
CA PHE A 715 -24.73 7.85 40.80
C PHE A 715 -23.50 8.57 41.37
N ASP A 716 -23.12 9.70 40.77
CA ASP A 716 -22.04 10.53 41.32
C ASP A 716 -22.43 11.15 42.67
N GLU A 717 -23.71 11.49 42.83
CA GLU A 717 -24.34 11.95 44.06
C GLU A 717 -25.62 11.14 44.36
N PRO A 718 -25.97 10.82 45.62
CA PRO A 718 -27.18 10.06 45.94
C PRO A 718 -28.50 10.76 45.53
N GLN A 719 -29.37 10.00 44.86
CA GLN A 719 -30.54 10.52 44.13
C GLN A 719 -31.89 10.24 44.81
N SER A 720 -32.81 11.20 44.71
CA SER A 720 -34.22 11.05 45.12
C SER A 720 -35.04 10.57 43.92
N ILE A 721 -35.10 9.26 43.71
CA ILE A 721 -35.71 8.65 42.51
C ILE A 721 -37.22 8.47 42.71
N THR A 722 -38.04 9.00 41.80
CA THR A 722 -39.50 8.78 41.77
C THR A 722 -39.87 7.49 41.06
N LYS A 723 -39.18 7.18 39.96
CA LYS A 723 -39.50 6.04 39.09
C LYS A 723 -38.25 5.47 38.42
N VAL A 724 -38.24 4.15 38.21
CA VAL A 724 -37.26 3.43 37.39
C VAL A 724 -37.99 2.57 36.38
N ILE A 725 -37.53 2.58 35.13
CA ILE A 725 -37.95 1.66 34.08
C ILE A 725 -36.68 1.04 33.47
N VAL A 726 -36.67 -0.28 33.26
CA VAL A 726 -35.64 -0.95 32.46
C VAL A 726 -36.33 -1.86 31.44
N VAL A 727 -35.97 -1.71 30.17
CA VAL A 727 -36.47 -2.48 29.03
C VAL A 727 -35.33 -3.27 28.40
N THR A 728 -35.57 -4.56 28.12
CA THR A 728 -34.58 -5.50 27.59
C THR A 728 -35.12 -6.29 26.40
N GLY A 729 -34.23 -6.84 25.59
CA GLY A 729 -34.57 -7.41 24.28
C GLY A 729 -34.78 -6.35 23.20
N SER A 730 -34.94 -6.81 21.96
CA SER A 730 -35.12 -5.95 20.78
C SER A 730 -36.13 -6.55 19.79
N ARG A 731 -36.53 -5.83 18.74
CA ARG A 731 -37.44 -6.35 17.71
C ARG A 731 -36.77 -7.42 16.85
N GLU A 732 -35.49 -7.21 16.51
CA GLU A 732 -34.66 -8.08 15.69
C GLU A 732 -34.11 -9.27 16.50
N HIS A 733 -33.93 -9.12 17.82
CA HIS A 733 -33.51 -10.16 18.76
C HIS A 733 -34.50 -10.24 19.96
N PRO A 734 -35.74 -10.73 19.75
CA PRO A 734 -36.78 -10.76 20.80
C PRO A 734 -36.52 -11.78 21.91
N ASN A 735 -35.55 -12.67 21.72
CA ASN A 735 -35.09 -13.64 22.72
C ASN A 735 -34.02 -13.06 23.66
N ASP A 736 -33.32 -11.98 23.27
CA ASP A 736 -32.19 -11.41 24.02
C ASP A 736 -32.66 -10.48 25.16
N LYS A 737 -33.72 -10.91 25.86
CA LYS A 737 -34.39 -10.20 26.96
C LYS A 737 -34.00 -10.81 28.32
N LEU A 738 -34.27 -10.07 29.38
CA LEU A 738 -34.00 -10.49 30.75
C LEU A 738 -35.26 -11.05 31.42
N GLU A 739 -35.32 -12.38 31.54
CA GLU A 739 -36.49 -13.06 32.14
C GLU A 739 -36.35 -13.32 33.64
N HIS A 740 -35.12 -13.38 34.15
CA HIS A 740 -34.83 -13.85 35.51
C HIS A 740 -33.81 -12.94 36.21
N ALA A 741 -34.26 -11.76 36.63
CA ALA A 741 -33.48 -10.82 37.42
C ALA A 741 -34.34 -10.03 38.42
N ARG A 742 -33.69 -9.45 39.42
CA ARG A 742 -34.27 -8.47 40.35
C ARG A 742 -33.56 -7.12 40.27
N LEU A 743 -34.29 -6.06 40.57
CA LEU A 743 -33.77 -4.70 40.74
C LEU A 743 -33.69 -4.38 42.23
N GLU A 744 -32.57 -3.80 42.64
CA GLU A 744 -32.24 -3.46 44.02
C GLU A 744 -31.76 -2.00 44.11
N ALA A 745 -32.14 -1.29 45.16
CA ALA A 745 -31.63 0.04 45.53
C ALA A 745 -30.63 -0.10 46.69
N CYS A 746 -29.40 0.35 46.48
CA CYS A 746 -28.34 0.35 47.47
C CYS A 746 -28.24 1.74 48.10
N LEU A 747 -28.46 1.85 49.41
CA LEU A 747 -28.36 3.12 50.14
C LEU A 747 -26.90 3.54 50.38
N SER A 748 -25.97 2.59 50.40
CA SER A 748 -24.53 2.85 50.49
C SER A 748 -23.72 1.84 49.68
N VAL A 749 -22.51 2.25 49.28
CA VAL A 749 -21.61 1.48 48.42
C VAL A 749 -20.17 1.56 48.91
N GLN A 750 -19.39 0.53 48.59
CA GLN A 750 -17.94 0.53 48.71
C GLN A 750 -17.34 0.16 47.35
N ILE A 751 -16.49 1.02 46.81
CA ILE A 751 -15.67 0.70 45.64
C ILE A 751 -14.50 -0.14 46.15
N LEU A 752 -14.36 -1.37 45.64
CA LEU A 752 -13.38 -2.34 46.14
C LEU A 752 -12.07 -2.32 45.33
N ARG A 753 -12.19 -2.24 44.00
CA ARG A 753 -11.09 -2.07 43.03
C ARG A 753 -11.63 -1.28 41.83
N THR A 754 -10.74 -0.93 40.90
CA THR A 754 -11.14 -0.50 39.55
C THR A 754 -12.14 -1.49 38.97
N ASN A 755 -13.34 -1.01 38.65
CA ASN A 755 -14.47 -1.75 38.10
C ASN A 755 -15.15 -2.78 39.02
N SER A 756 -15.07 -2.66 40.36
CA SER A 756 -15.92 -3.46 41.26
C SER A 756 -16.49 -2.69 42.45
N ILE A 757 -17.81 -2.85 42.65
CA ILE A 757 -18.60 -2.23 43.73
C ILE A 757 -19.24 -3.31 44.59
N LYS A 758 -19.25 -3.08 45.90
CA LYS A 758 -20.09 -3.80 46.85
C LYS A 758 -21.19 -2.88 47.36
N CYS A 759 -22.44 -3.24 47.08
CA CYS A 759 -23.61 -2.60 47.69
C CYS A 759 -23.77 -3.05 49.15
N TYR A 760 -24.22 -2.11 49.98
CA TYR A 760 -24.72 -2.35 51.33
C TYR A 760 -26.14 -1.78 51.44
N ASN A 761 -26.91 -2.27 52.42
CA ASN A 761 -28.29 -1.86 52.66
C ASN A 761 -29.15 -1.90 51.37
N ALA A 762 -29.13 -3.05 50.69
CA ALA A 762 -29.79 -3.26 49.41
C ALA A 762 -31.27 -3.63 49.60
N LEU A 763 -32.17 -2.70 49.27
CA LEU A 763 -33.62 -2.92 49.22
C LEU A 763 -33.99 -3.53 47.86
N THR A 764 -34.71 -4.65 47.82
CA THR A 764 -35.25 -5.17 46.55
C THR A 764 -36.47 -4.35 46.14
N LEU A 765 -36.40 -3.71 44.96
CA LEU A 765 -37.50 -2.91 44.40
C LEU A 765 -38.49 -3.76 43.59
N GLY A 766 -38.05 -4.89 43.03
CA GLY A 766 -38.91 -5.80 42.29
C GLY A 766 -38.15 -6.77 41.39
N SER A 767 -38.90 -7.54 40.59
CA SER A 767 -38.36 -8.54 39.66
C SER A 767 -38.80 -8.25 38.23
N PHE A 768 -37.95 -8.58 37.27
CA PHE A 768 -38.24 -8.45 35.84
C PHE A 768 -39.39 -9.39 35.43
N LYS A 769 -40.25 -8.92 34.52
CA LYS A 769 -41.35 -9.66 33.91
C LYS A 769 -41.36 -9.40 32.41
N ASN A 770 -41.40 -10.46 31.61
CA ASN A 770 -41.42 -10.41 30.14
C ASN A 770 -40.34 -9.49 29.51
N GLY A 771 -39.14 -9.42 30.09
CA GLY A 771 -38.07 -8.55 29.58
C GLY A 771 -38.12 -7.10 30.05
N SER A 772 -38.93 -6.76 31.06
CA SER A 772 -39.04 -5.38 31.57
C SER A 772 -39.22 -5.33 33.08
N ILE A 773 -38.92 -4.17 33.67
CA ILE A 773 -39.40 -3.80 35.00
C ILE A 773 -39.78 -2.31 35.00
N THR A 774 -40.85 -1.97 35.70
CA THR A 774 -41.23 -0.60 36.05
C THR A 774 -41.46 -0.56 37.55
N VAL A 775 -40.87 0.43 38.23
CA VAL A 775 -41.08 0.73 39.64
C VAL A 775 -41.41 2.22 39.71
N ASP A 776 -42.66 2.53 40.03
CA ASP A 776 -43.27 3.88 39.96
C ASP A 776 -43.79 4.38 41.32
N HIS A 777 -43.67 3.54 42.34
CA HIS A 777 -44.12 3.76 43.72
C HIS A 777 -42.92 3.87 44.67
N MET A 778 -41.81 4.49 44.23
CA MET A 778 -40.56 4.57 45.01
C MET A 778 -40.77 5.20 46.40
N ASN A 779 -41.64 6.20 46.51
CA ASN A 779 -41.97 6.89 47.77
C ASN A 779 -42.62 5.97 48.83
N SER A 780 -43.19 4.81 48.48
CA SER A 780 -43.68 3.81 49.45
C SER A 780 -42.67 2.70 49.74
N LEU A 781 -41.57 2.64 49.00
CA LEU A 781 -40.46 1.68 49.19
C LEU A 781 -39.32 2.30 50.00
N THR A 782 -38.98 3.58 49.77
CA THR A 782 -37.90 4.27 50.47
C THR A 782 -38.06 5.80 50.44
N ASN A 783 -37.83 6.45 51.58
CA ASN A 783 -37.67 7.91 51.70
C ASN A 783 -36.20 8.35 51.67
N PHE A 784 -35.25 7.41 51.55
CA PHE A 784 -33.81 7.68 51.50
C PHE A 784 -33.32 7.86 50.06
N LYS A 785 -32.38 8.79 49.89
CA LYS A 785 -31.61 8.92 48.64
C LYS A 785 -30.84 7.65 48.35
N ILE A 786 -30.85 7.23 47.08
CA ILE A 786 -30.25 5.99 46.60
C ILE A 786 -28.87 6.31 46.03
N ALA A 787 -27.83 5.59 46.49
CA ALA A 787 -26.46 5.76 46.00
C ALA A 787 -26.19 4.94 44.75
N CYS A 788 -26.80 3.76 44.62
CA CYS A 788 -26.63 2.90 43.44
C CYS A 788 -27.89 2.07 43.18
N LEU A 789 -28.30 1.94 41.92
CA LEU A 789 -29.21 0.86 41.51
C LEU A 789 -28.42 -0.36 41.07
N LYS A 790 -28.92 -1.56 41.36
CA LYS A 790 -28.29 -2.83 41.03
C LYS A 790 -29.32 -3.78 40.43
N ILE A 791 -29.08 -4.27 39.22
CA ILE A 791 -29.77 -5.44 38.66
C ILE A 791 -28.94 -6.67 39.03
N THR A 792 -29.59 -7.71 39.53
CA THR A 792 -28.96 -9.02 39.82
C THR A 792 -29.69 -10.11 39.07
N ILE A 793 -28.97 -10.90 38.27
CA ILE A 793 -29.51 -12.03 37.54
C ILE A 793 -29.67 -13.22 38.51
N THR A 794 -30.90 -13.71 38.64
CA THR A 794 -31.29 -14.69 39.66
C THR A 794 -31.29 -16.13 39.14
N LYS A 795 -31.25 -16.33 37.82
CA LYS A 795 -31.13 -17.64 37.18
C LYS A 795 -30.45 -17.49 35.81
N GLN A 796 -29.62 -18.46 35.43
CA GLN A 796 -29.00 -18.52 34.10
C GLN A 796 -30.08 -18.58 33.01
N GLN A 797 -29.82 -17.90 31.88
CA GLN A 797 -30.65 -17.96 30.67
C GLN A 797 -29.85 -18.48 29.47
N SER A 798 -30.54 -18.86 28.40
CA SER A 798 -29.91 -19.47 27.20
C SER A 798 -29.46 -18.45 26.15
N TRP A 799 -30.06 -17.25 26.16
CA TRP A 799 -29.85 -16.19 25.16
C TRP A 799 -28.99 -15.06 25.73
N TRP A 800 -28.38 -14.26 24.85
CA TRP A 800 -27.63 -13.06 25.26
C TRP A 800 -28.58 -12.01 25.85
N LEU A 801 -28.04 -10.89 26.33
CA LEU A 801 -28.83 -9.82 26.92
C LEU A 801 -28.62 -8.51 26.18
N ILE A 802 -29.71 -7.99 25.60
CA ILE A 802 -29.87 -6.60 25.20
C ILE A 802 -30.54 -5.84 26.34
N ILE A 803 -29.92 -4.78 26.85
CA ILE A 803 -30.64 -3.76 27.64
C ILE A 803 -30.86 -2.57 26.72
N LYS A 804 -32.11 -2.40 26.28
CA LYS A 804 -32.51 -1.39 25.29
C LYS A 804 -32.46 0.01 25.88
N GLU A 805 -33.09 0.19 27.04
CA GLU A 805 -33.28 1.49 27.66
C GLU A 805 -33.42 1.34 29.17
N ILE A 806 -32.64 2.13 29.90
CA ILE A 806 -32.79 2.38 31.33
C ILE A 806 -33.25 3.83 31.47
N ALA A 807 -34.38 4.05 32.12
CA ALA A 807 -34.90 5.39 32.41
C ALA A 807 -35.13 5.56 33.91
N ILE A 808 -34.56 6.61 34.47
CA ILE A 808 -34.64 6.99 35.88
C ILE A 808 -35.23 8.39 35.93
N PHE A 809 -36.26 8.55 36.75
CA PHE A 809 -36.95 9.81 36.95
C PHE A 809 -36.72 10.30 38.38
N LEU A 810 -36.58 11.60 38.57
CA LEU A 810 -36.34 12.25 39.85
C LEU A 810 -37.61 12.97 40.35
N HIS A 811 -37.48 13.69 41.47
CA HIS A 811 -38.44 14.70 41.96
C HIS A 811 -37.99 16.10 41.51
#